data_AF-A0AAV0MIS8-F1
#
_entry.id   AF-A0AAV0MIS8-F1
#
_cell.length_a   1.000
_cell.length_b   1.000
_cell.length_c   1.000
_cell.angle_alpha   90.00
_cell.angle_beta   90.00
_cell.angle_gamma   90.00
#
_symmetry.space_group_name_H-M   'P 1'
#
loop_
_entity.id
_entity.type
_entity.pdbx_description
1 polymer ?
#
loop_
_entity_poly.entity_id
_entity_poly.type
_entity_poly.pdbx_seq_one_letter_code
_entity_poly.pdbx_strand_id
1 'polypeptide(L)'
;MSRRVRQKVAKKGKEKVVIPCYPEVEDDVVSHPERDEVVVDWTGLPDDTVIQLLSCLNYRDRASLSSTCRTWRVLGASPCLWSSLDMRAHKCDASMAVSLASRCSSLKKLRFRGAETADAIIHIQARNLKDISGDYCRKITDATLSVIVARHEALESLQLGPDFCESISSDAIKAVAFCCPKLKKLRLSGIRDVSGDAINALAKHCPELSDIGFLDCLMVDEAALGNVESVHFLSVAGTSNMKWGVVSHLWTRLPKLIGLDVSRTDIGPAAVSRLLSSSPTLKVMCALNCSALEEDTTFSADRYRGKLLLAQFTDIFKGIASLFADSTKKLKNVFVDWMDANQKDKNLRDIMTWLEWILSHTLLRTAESNPQGLDNFWLKQGAAILLRLMQSSQEDVQERAATALATFVVIDDENASIDCGRAEAVMQDGGIRLLLDLAKSWREGLQSEAAKAIANLSVNANVAKAVAEEGGIEILAGLARSMNRLVAEEAAGGLWNLSVGEEHKGAIAEAGGVKALVDLIFKWSSGGDGVLERAAGALANLAADDKCSMEVALAGGVHALVMLARNCKFEGVQEQAARALANLAAHGDSNTNNAAVGQEAGALEALVQLTRSPHEGVRQEAAGALWNLSFDDRNREAIAAAGGVEALVALAQSCSNASPGLQERAAGALWGLSVSEVNSIAIGREGGVAPLIALARSDAEDVHETAAGALWNLAFTPGNALRIVEEGGVPALVNLCSTSVSKMARFMAALALAYMFDGRMDEFALVGTASEGMSKSMSLEGARRLALKHIEAFVLTFSDQQAFAVAAASSAPAALAQVTERARIQEAGHLRCSGAEIGRFVTMLRNPSSILKACAAFALLQFTIPGGRHAIHHASLMQNTGAARVLRAAAAAATAPLEAKIFARIVLRNLEHHQTEP
;
A
#
# COMPACT_ATOMS: atom_id res chain seq x y z
N MET A 1 33.85 -0.84 -5.39
CA MET A 1 35.34 -0.78 -5.45
C MET A 1 35.92 -2.19 -5.30
N SER A 2 36.61 -2.75 -6.30
CA SER A 2 38.01 -3.24 -6.18
C SER A 2 38.58 -3.72 -7.55
N ARG A 3 39.74 -3.13 -7.88
CA ARG A 3 40.91 -3.58 -8.66
C ARG A 3 40.71 -4.50 -9.89
N ARG A 4 40.88 -3.96 -11.11
CA ARG A 4 42.14 -3.82 -11.91
C ARG A 4 42.45 -5.05 -12.77
N VAL A 5 42.30 -4.91 -14.10
CA VAL A 5 43.36 -5.25 -15.07
C VAL A 5 43.33 -4.20 -16.19
N ARG A 6 44.36 -3.35 -16.23
CA ARG A 6 44.73 -2.56 -17.41
C ARG A 6 45.61 -3.46 -18.27
N GLN A 7 45.23 -3.73 -19.52
CA GLN A 7 46.21 -4.13 -20.54
C GLN A 7 46.41 -3.00 -21.55
N LYS A 8 47.68 -2.58 -21.65
CA LYS A 8 48.22 -1.61 -22.59
C LYS A 8 48.15 -2.18 -24.00
N VAL A 9 47.63 -1.38 -24.93
CA VAL A 9 47.81 -1.56 -26.38
C VAL A 9 49.28 -1.39 -26.73
N ALA A 10 49.89 -2.41 -27.34
CA ALA A 10 51.13 -2.30 -28.10
C ALA A 10 50.82 -2.49 -29.59
N LYS A 11 51.19 -1.49 -30.41
CA LYS A 11 51.13 -1.53 -31.88
C LYS A 11 52.31 -2.32 -32.45
N LYS A 12 52.01 -3.22 -33.41
CA LYS A 12 52.80 -3.79 -34.55
C LYS A 12 52.37 -5.26 -34.67
N GLY A 13 52.12 -5.89 -35.81
CA GLY A 13 52.20 -5.55 -37.24
C GLY A 13 51.40 -6.62 -38.00
N LYS A 14 51.30 -6.46 -39.33
CA LYS A 14 50.54 -7.32 -40.26
C LYS A 14 50.94 -8.79 -40.16
N GLU A 15 49.97 -9.71 -40.10
CA GLU A 15 49.84 -10.90 -40.97
C GLU A 15 48.61 -11.76 -40.61
N LYS A 16 47.94 -12.28 -41.65
CA LYS A 16 46.82 -13.24 -41.57
C LYS A 16 47.39 -14.65 -41.45
N VAL A 17 47.05 -15.42 -40.42
CA VAL A 17 47.02 -16.91 -40.45
C VAL A 17 45.93 -17.43 -39.50
N VAL A 18 45.27 -18.51 -39.92
CA VAL A 18 44.08 -19.16 -39.33
C VAL A 18 44.47 -20.51 -38.69
N ILE A 19 44.05 -20.74 -37.41
CA ILE A 19 43.75 -22.02 -36.68
C ILE A 19 44.95 -22.97 -36.35
N PRO A 20 45.01 -23.80 -35.25
CA PRO A 20 43.93 -24.35 -34.37
C PRO A 20 44.10 -24.30 -32.82
N CYS A 21 42.99 -24.70 -32.19
CA CYS A 21 42.62 -24.98 -30.79
C CYS A 21 43.49 -25.99 -30.01
N TYR A 22 43.39 -25.99 -28.66
CA TYR A 22 43.34 -27.10 -27.66
C TYR A 22 43.88 -26.65 -26.26
N PRO A 23 43.51 -27.28 -25.13
CA PRO A 23 42.18 -27.52 -24.55
C PRO A 23 42.03 -26.94 -23.12
N GLU A 24 40.79 -26.69 -22.71
CA GLU A 24 40.42 -26.47 -21.30
C GLU A 24 40.30 -27.81 -20.55
N VAL A 25 40.66 -27.78 -19.27
CA VAL A 25 40.53 -28.91 -18.34
C VAL A 25 39.09 -28.94 -17.83
N GLU A 26 38.42 -30.06 -18.05
CA GLU A 26 37.12 -30.44 -17.50
C GLU A 26 37.18 -30.53 -15.97
N ASP A 27 36.15 -30.02 -15.30
CA ASP A 27 35.64 -30.61 -14.07
C ASP A 27 34.10 -30.56 -14.13
N ASP A 28 33.52 -31.75 -14.32
CA ASP A 28 32.11 -32.07 -14.38
C ASP A 28 31.41 -31.90 -13.02
N VAL A 29 30.29 -31.16 -12.96
CA VAL A 29 29.22 -31.42 -11.99
C VAL A 29 27.83 -31.18 -12.63
N VAL A 30 27.21 -32.31 -13.01
CA VAL A 30 25.78 -32.69 -12.95
C VAL A 30 24.72 -31.76 -13.57
N SER A 31 24.16 -32.27 -14.66
CA SER A 31 23.12 -31.74 -15.54
C SER A 31 21.70 -31.62 -14.94
N HIS A 32 21.11 -30.44 -15.09
CA HIS A 32 19.68 -30.23 -15.36
C HIS A 32 19.53 -29.60 -16.76
N PRO A 33 18.42 -29.78 -17.49
CA PRO A 33 18.34 -29.42 -18.91
C PRO A 33 18.19 -27.91 -19.08
N GLU A 34 19.32 -27.22 -19.24
CA GLU A 34 19.37 -25.79 -19.55
C GLU A 34 18.95 -25.54 -20.99
N ARG A 35 18.14 -24.50 -21.18
CA ARG A 35 17.89 -23.85 -22.47
C ARG A 35 19.27 -23.44 -23.02
N ASP A 36 19.53 -23.72 -24.29
CA ASP A 36 20.70 -23.18 -25.00
C ASP A 36 20.74 -21.64 -24.86
N GLU A 37 21.42 -21.12 -23.84
CA GLU A 37 21.78 -19.71 -23.75
C GLU A 37 22.82 -19.47 -24.83
N VAL A 38 22.35 -19.03 -26.00
CA VAL A 38 23.21 -18.47 -27.03
C VAL A 38 23.96 -17.29 -26.40
N VAL A 39 25.21 -17.50 -26.02
CA VAL A 39 26.09 -16.43 -25.53
C VAL A 39 26.31 -15.46 -26.68
N VAL A 40 25.54 -14.36 -26.70
CA VAL A 40 25.68 -13.31 -27.71
C VAL A 40 26.93 -12.49 -27.41
N ASP A 41 27.96 -12.60 -28.26
CA ASP A 41 29.12 -11.71 -28.21
C ASP A 41 28.75 -10.31 -28.71
N TRP A 42 28.33 -9.46 -27.76
CA TRP A 42 27.97 -8.07 -28.03
C TRP A 42 29.12 -7.23 -28.58
N THR A 43 30.38 -7.67 -28.42
CA THR A 43 31.55 -6.93 -28.93
C THR A 43 31.72 -7.05 -30.44
N GLY A 44 31.05 -8.01 -31.08
CA GLY A 44 30.97 -8.17 -32.53
C GLY A 44 29.82 -7.42 -33.19
N LEU A 45 28.95 -6.75 -32.43
CA LEU A 45 27.82 -6.00 -32.99
C LEU A 45 28.29 -4.72 -33.68
N PRO A 46 27.70 -4.34 -34.83
CA PRO A 46 27.98 -3.06 -35.47
C PRO A 46 27.67 -1.88 -34.55
N ASP A 47 28.47 -0.81 -34.64
CA ASP A 47 28.32 0.40 -33.82
C ASP A 47 26.88 0.96 -33.88
N ASP A 48 26.24 0.92 -35.05
CA ASP A 48 24.85 1.38 -35.24
C ASP A 48 23.85 0.54 -34.42
N THR A 49 24.05 -0.78 -34.36
CA THR A 49 23.22 -1.69 -33.56
C THR A 49 23.45 -1.45 -32.06
N VAL A 50 24.71 -1.25 -31.65
CA VAL A 50 25.03 -0.93 -30.25
C VAL A 50 24.41 0.41 -29.85
N ILE A 51 24.53 1.42 -30.70
CA ILE A 51 23.87 2.73 -30.50
C ILE A 51 22.35 2.56 -30.38
N GLN A 52 21.73 1.72 -31.20
CA GLN A 52 20.30 1.46 -31.11
C GLN A 52 19.92 0.81 -29.77
N LEU A 53 20.71 -0.14 -29.28
CA LEU A 53 20.52 -0.73 -27.94
C LEU A 53 20.71 0.31 -26.82
N LEU A 54 21.76 1.12 -26.91
CA LEU A 54 22.03 2.19 -25.95
C LEU A 54 20.96 3.29 -25.96
N SER A 55 20.20 3.43 -27.04
CA SER A 55 19.09 4.39 -27.13
C SER A 55 17.90 4.02 -26.23
N CYS A 56 17.79 2.75 -25.82
CA CYS A 56 16.77 2.28 -24.88
C CYS A 56 17.08 2.66 -23.42
N LEU A 57 18.30 3.15 -23.13
CA LEU A 57 18.69 3.59 -21.79
C LEU A 57 18.12 4.97 -21.47
N ASN A 58 17.82 5.24 -20.20
CA ASN A 58 17.51 6.61 -19.76
C ASN A 58 18.74 7.53 -19.94
N TYR A 59 18.53 8.84 -19.83
CA TYR A 59 19.61 9.80 -20.11
C TYR A 59 20.78 9.72 -19.10
N ARG A 60 20.53 9.27 -17.86
CA ARG A 60 21.57 9.14 -16.83
C ARG A 60 22.46 7.94 -17.09
N ASP A 61 21.87 6.82 -17.46
CA ASP A 61 22.59 5.60 -17.84
C ASP A 61 23.38 5.84 -19.12
N ARG A 62 22.78 6.51 -20.12
CA ARG A 62 23.50 6.99 -21.32
C ARG A 62 24.69 7.88 -20.96
N ALA A 63 24.55 8.82 -20.03
CA ALA A 63 25.65 9.68 -19.59
C ALA A 63 26.76 8.86 -18.89
N SER A 64 26.36 7.82 -18.15
CA SER A 64 27.26 6.94 -17.38
C SER A 64 28.07 5.98 -18.25
N LEU A 65 27.67 5.72 -19.49
CA LEU A 65 28.43 4.92 -20.46
C LEU A 65 29.88 5.41 -20.61
N SER A 66 30.11 6.71 -20.44
CA SER A 66 31.46 7.30 -20.52
C SER A 66 32.43 6.83 -19.42
N SER A 67 31.88 6.26 -18.34
CA SER A 67 32.62 5.73 -17.18
C SER A 67 33.01 4.26 -17.32
N THR A 68 32.43 3.51 -18.26
CA THR A 68 32.65 2.06 -18.37
C THR A 68 33.95 1.74 -19.12
N CYS A 69 34.04 2.09 -20.41
CA CYS A 69 35.23 1.86 -21.23
C CYS A 69 35.38 2.92 -22.33
N ARG A 70 36.50 2.87 -23.08
CA ARG A 70 36.75 3.84 -24.17
C ARG A 70 35.74 3.72 -25.30
N THR A 71 35.38 2.50 -25.70
CA THR A 71 34.42 2.25 -26.78
C THR A 71 33.04 2.81 -26.41
N TRP A 72 32.54 2.49 -25.21
CA TRP A 72 31.26 2.99 -24.71
C TRP A 72 31.25 4.50 -24.52
N ARG A 73 32.38 5.11 -24.17
CA ARG A 73 32.50 6.57 -24.15
C ARG A 73 32.31 7.19 -25.53
N VAL A 74 32.89 6.58 -26.57
CA VAL A 74 32.75 7.06 -27.95
C VAL A 74 31.32 6.86 -28.45
N LEU A 75 30.78 5.64 -28.31
CA LEU A 75 29.42 5.32 -28.72
C LEU A 75 28.38 6.13 -27.94
N GLY A 76 28.53 6.24 -26.63
CA GLY A 76 27.67 7.03 -25.74
C GLY A 76 27.72 8.53 -25.98
N ALA A 77 28.77 9.06 -26.63
CA ALA A 77 28.85 10.46 -27.04
C ALA A 77 28.21 10.71 -28.42
N SER A 78 27.69 9.67 -29.09
CA SER A 78 27.14 9.81 -30.43
C SER A 78 25.93 10.76 -30.46
N PRO A 79 25.88 11.73 -31.39
CA PRO A 79 24.79 12.71 -31.50
C PRO A 79 23.39 12.11 -31.63
N CYS A 80 23.27 10.90 -32.19
CA CYS A 80 22.00 10.22 -32.37
C CYS A 80 21.34 9.84 -31.03
N LEU A 81 22.14 9.50 -30.00
CA LEU A 81 21.66 9.19 -28.65
C LEU A 81 21.12 10.40 -27.91
N TRP A 82 21.47 11.62 -28.34
CA TRP A 82 21.15 12.87 -27.66
C TRP A 82 20.27 13.79 -28.52
N SER A 83 19.66 13.26 -29.57
CA SER A 83 18.71 13.99 -30.42
C SER A 83 17.37 14.28 -29.72
N SER A 84 17.04 13.48 -28.71
CA SER A 84 15.88 13.65 -27.83
C SER A 84 16.31 13.44 -26.38
N LEU A 85 15.88 14.35 -25.50
CA LEU A 85 16.16 14.30 -24.07
C LEU A 85 14.85 14.41 -23.31
N ASP A 86 14.50 13.34 -22.59
CA ASP A 86 13.38 13.32 -21.65
C ASP A 86 13.93 13.32 -20.23
N MET A 87 13.56 14.33 -19.46
CA MET A 87 13.99 14.53 -18.08
C MET A 87 12.82 14.45 -17.09
N ARG A 88 11.63 14.02 -17.51
CA ARG A 88 10.43 14.02 -16.65
C ARG A 88 10.55 13.05 -15.48
N ALA A 89 11.24 11.93 -15.69
CA ALA A 89 11.40 10.85 -14.73
C ALA A 89 12.40 11.12 -13.60
N HIS A 90 13.24 12.15 -13.73
CA HIS A 90 14.36 12.38 -12.81
C HIS A 90 14.55 13.86 -12.53
N LYS A 91 14.77 14.21 -11.26
CA LYS A 91 15.17 15.57 -10.90
C LYS A 91 16.46 15.96 -11.63
N CYS A 92 16.43 17.10 -12.33
CA CYS A 92 17.60 17.64 -13.02
C CYS A 92 17.93 19.00 -12.40
N ASP A 93 19.10 19.09 -11.77
CA ASP A 93 19.62 20.33 -11.22
C ASP A 93 20.55 21.03 -12.22
N ALA A 94 20.97 22.25 -11.89
CA ALA A 94 21.87 23.02 -12.75
C ALA A 94 23.20 22.29 -13.01
N SER A 95 23.73 21.56 -12.02
CA SER A 95 24.97 20.79 -12.14
C SER A 95 24.84 19.68 -13.18
N MET A 96 23.77 18.91 -13.11
CA MET A 96 23.43 17.86 -14.08
C MET A 96 23.25 18.46 -15.48
N ALA A 97 22.49 19.55 -15.60
CA ALA A 97 22.26 20.23 -16.87
C ALA A 97 23.58 20.68 -17.53
N VAL A 98 24.50 21.27 -16.76
CA VAL A 98 25.84 21.65 -17.23
C VAL A 98 26.63 20.42 -17.68
N SER A 99 26.56 19.32 -16.93
CA SER A 99 27.25 18.08 -17.28
C SER A 99 26.78 17.50 -18.62
N LEU A 100 25.49 17.67 -18.94
CA LEU A 100 24.85 17.19 -20.17
C LEU A 100 25.08 18.12 -21.36
N ALA A 101 25.34 19.42 -21.14
CA ALA A 101 25.43 20.44 -22.18
C ALA A 101 26.34 20.05 -23.37
N SER A 102 27.51 19.45 -23.08
CA SER A 102 28.47 19.00 -24.10
C SER A 102 27.93 17.91 -25.04
N ARG A 103 26.92 17.15 -24.63
CA ARG A 103 26.30 16.05 -25.39
C ARG A 103 25.04 16.48 -26.13
N CYS A 104 24.45 17.62 -25.75
CA CYS A 104 23.17 18.11 -26.26
C CYS A 104 23.30 19.13 -27.40
N SER A 105 24.45 19.20 -28.08
CA SER A 105 24.68 20.15 -29.18
C SER A 105 23.77 19.93 -30.40
N SER A 106 23.29 18.69 -30.59
CA SER A 106 22.39 18.29 -31.68
C SER A 106 20.97 17.98 -31.21
N LEU A 107 20.62 18.42 -30.00
CA LEU A 107 19.30 18.17 -29.41
C LEU A 107 18.21 18.79 -30.28
N LYS A 108 17.13 18.04 -30.53
CA LYS A 108 15.97 18.49 -31.31
C LYS A 108 14.69 18.50 -30.48
N LYS A 109 14.55 17.57 -29.54
CA LYS A 109 13.38 17.42 -28.68
C LYS A 109 13.78 17.44 -27.22
N LEU A 110 13.09 18.23 -26.41
CA LEU A 110 13.31 18.34 -24.98
C LEU A 110 11.98 18.18 -24.24
N ARG A 111 11.93 17.24 -23.31
CA ARG A 111 10.83 17.11 -22.35
C ARG A 111 11.32 17.26 -20.94
N PHE A 112 10.56 17.98 -20.13
CA PHE A 112 10.91 18.21 -18.74
C PHE A 112 9.67 18.30 -17.85
N ARG A 113 9.87 18.08 -16.55
CA ARG A 113 8.83 18.18 -15.52
C ARG A 113 9.31 19.12 -14.42
N GLY A 114 8.45 20.03 -14.01
CA GLY A 114 8.72 20.94 -12.90
C GLY A 114 9.49 22.20 -13.29
N ALA A 115 9.23 23.29 -12.57
CA ALA A 115 9.88 24.59 -12.81
C ALA A 115 11.39 24.61 -12.48
N GLU A 116 11.84 23.86 -11.45
CA GLU A 116 13.28 23.77 -11.14
C GLU A 116 14.08 23.23 -12.33
N THR A 117 13.52 22.22 -13.00
CA THR A 117 14.08 21.66 -14.22
C THR A 117 14.05 22.68 -15.37
N ALA A 118 12.96 23.46 -15.48
CA ALA A 118 12.83 24.51 -16.49
C ALA A 118 13.91 25.60 -16.36
N ASP A 119 14.30 25.96 -15.14
CA ASP A 119 15.42 26.88 -14.92
C ASP A 119 16.76 26.21 -15.22
N ALA A 120 16.89 24.92 -14.89
CA ALA A 120 18.10 24.15 -15.16
C ALA A 120 18.38 23.95 -16.67
N ILE A 121 17.35 23.77 -17.51
CA ILE A 121 17.54 23.52 -18.96
C ILE A 121 18.21 24.68 -19.70
N ILE A 122 18.15 25.90 -19.15
CA ILE A 122 18.87 27.06 -19.69
C ILE A 122 20.38 26.78 -19.75
N HIS A 123 20.90 25.95 -18.84
CA HIS A 123 22.31 25.55 -18.77
C HIS A 123 22.70 24.41 -19.72
N ILE A 124 21.75 23.75 -20.40
CA ILE A 124 22.04 22.70 -21.40
C ILE A 124 22.69 23.30 -22.66
N GLN A 125 22.55 24.61 -22.88
CA GLN A 125 23.15 25.33 -24.03
C GLN A 125 22.79 24.76 -25.41
N ALA A 126 21.70 23.97 -25.50
CA ALA A 126 21.15 23.54 -26.77
C ALA A 126 20.80 24.76 -27.64
N ARG A 127 20.88 24.60 -28.96
CA ARG A 127 20.46 25.62 -29.93
C ARG A 127 19.56 24.97 -30.96
N ASN A 128 18.61 25.73 -31.50
CA ASN A 128 17.71 25.27 -32.56
C ASN A 128 16.90 24.01 -32.21
N LEU A 129 16.36 23.94 -30.98
CA LEU A 129 15.36 22.94 -30.64
C LEU A 129 14.15 23.06 -31.58
N LYS A 130 13.53 21.93 -31.89
CA LYS A 130 12.31 21.85 -32.70
C LYS A 130 11.07 21.61 -31.86
N ASP A 131 11.21 20.92 -30.73
CA ASP A 131 10.09 20.51 -29.88
C ASP A 131 10.46 20.67 -28.41
N ILE A 132 9.64 21.42 -27.68
CA ILE A 132 9.78 21.64 -26.24
C ILE A 132 8.44 21.32 -25.58
N SER A 133 8.45 20.36 -24.66
CA SER A 133 7.28 20.01 -23.84
C SER A 133 7.64 20.07 -22.36
N GLY A 134 6.78 20.72 -21.56
CA GLY A 134 6.98 20.91 -20.13
C GLY A 134 5.71 20.68 -19.32
N ASP A 135 5.77 19.73 -18.38
CA ASP A 135 4.66 19.42 -17.47
C ASP A 135 4.94 19.97 -16.06
N TYR A 136 3.91 20.19 -15.22
CA TYR A 136 4.09 20.68 -13.83
C TYR A 136 4.85 22.00 -13.72
N CYS A 137 4.59 22.91 -14.65
CA CYS A 137 5.35 24.14 -14.87
C CYS A 137 4.77 25.38 -14.15
N ARG A 138 4.01 25.20 -13.06
CA ARG A 138 3.26 26.29 -12.38
C ARG A 138 4.09 27.52 -11.99
N LYS A 139 5.39 27.34 -11.72
CA LYS A 139 6.31 28.43 -11.33
C LYS A 139 7.16 28.97 -12.48
N ILE A 140 6.97 28.52 -13.72
CA ILE A 140 7.66 29.11 -14.88
C ILE A 140 7.21 30.56 -15.04
N THR A 141 8.18 31.46 -15.19
CA THR A 141 7.95 32.90 -15.39
C THR A 141 8.15 33.31 -16.84
N ASP A 142 7.67 34.51 -17.18
CA ASP A 142 7.93 35.15 -18.48
C ASP A 142 9.41 35.23 -18.83
N ALA A 143 10.27 35.51 -17.83
CA ALA A 143 11.71 35.59 -18.02
C ALA A 143 12.29 34.23 -18.41
N THR A 144 11.93 33.16 -17.69
CA THR A 144 12.36 31.80 -17.98
C THR A 144 11.92 31.39 -19.39
N LEU A 145 10.65 31.58 -19.75
CA LEU A 145 10.13 31.23 -21.07
C LEU A 145 10.79 32.03 -22.19
N SER A 146 10.94 33.34 -22.01
CA SER A 146 11.60 34.22 -22.99
C SER A 146 13.04 33.79 -23.26
N VAL A 147 13.79 33.42 -22.23
CA VAL A 147 15.17 32.92 -22.37
C VAL A 147 15.22 31.58 -23.11
N ILE A 148 14.26 30.69 -22.86
CA ILE A 148 14.15 29.41 -23.55
C ILE A 148 13.91 29.66 -25.05
N VAL A 149 12.89 30.46 -25.41
CA VAL A 149 12.53 30.64 -26.83
C VAL A 149 13.52 31.49 -27.63
N ALA A 150 14.20 32.46 -27.00
CA ALA A 150 15.18 33.32 -27.67
C ALA A 150 16.37 32.55 -28.29
N ARG A 151 16.60 31.30 -27.90
CA ARG A 151 17.71 30.46 -28.41
C ARG A 151 17.30 29.50 -29.52
N HIS A 152 16.01 29.48 -29.89
CA HIS A 152 15.41 28.39 -30.66
C HIS A 152 14.54 28.91 -31.81
N GLU A 153 15.14 29.65 -32.75
CA GLU A 153 14.42 30.16 -33.94
C GLU A 153 13.79 29.07 -34.82
N ALA A 154 14.31 27.83 -34.72
CA ALA A 154 13.82 26.66 -35.45
C ALA A 154 12.69 25.90 -34.72
N LEU A 155 12.15 26.45 -33.63
CA LEU A 155 11.11 25.80 -32.82
C LEU A 155 9.82 25.62 -33.64
N GLU A 156 9.35 24.38 -33.74
CA GLU A 156 8.14 23.99 -34.46
C GLU A 156 6.97 23.70 -33.50
N SER A 157 7.26 23.27 -32.27
CA SER A 157 6.27 22.87 -31.25
C SER A 157 6.69 23.37 -29.87
N LEU A 158 5.78 24.06 -29.18
CA LEU A 158 5.92 24.48 -27.79
C LEU A 158 4.66 24.09 -27.01
N GLN A 159 4.84 23.28 -25.96
CA GLN A 159 3.76 22.82 -25.10
C GLN A 159 4.15 23.02 -23.63
N LEU A 160 3.33 23.74 -22.87
CA LEU A 160 3.49 23.93 -21.43
C LEU A 160 2.14 23.69 -20.73
N GLY A 161 2.08 22.69 -19.85
CA GLY A 161 0.85 22.19 -19.24
C GLY A 161 0.93 20.68 -18.99
N PRO A 162 -0.06 20.04 -18.34
CA PRO A 162 -1.42 20.53 -18.12
C PRO A 162 -1.56 21.49 -16.92
N ASP A 163 -0.64 21.53 -15.97
CA ASP A 163 -0.75 22.41 -14.79
C ASP A 163 -0.87 23.91 -15.12
N PHE A 164 -1.49 24.65 -14.20
CA PHE A 164 -1.77 26.06 -14.38
C PHE A 164 -0.50 26.91 -14.40
N CYS A 165 -0.10 27.42 -15.57
CA CYS A 165 1.06 28.29 -15.74
C CYS A 165 0.71 29.76 -15.46
N GLU A 166 0.24 30.05 -14.24
CA GLU A 166 -0.31 31.37 -13.87
C GLU A 166 0.69 32.52 -13.95
N SER A 167 1.99 32.22 -13.91
CA SER A 167 3.08 33.20 -13.96
C SER A 167 3.56 33.52 -15.37
N ILE A 168 2.95 32.90 -16.39
CA ILE A 168 3.15 33.23 -17.80
C ILE A 168 2.08 34.25 -18.22
N SER A 169 2.50 35.36 -18.79
CA SER A 169 1.64 36.43 -19.27
C SER A 169 1.63 36.53 -20.80
N SER A 170 0.77 37.41 -21.31
CA SER A 170 0.72 37.78 -22.71
C SER A 170 2.06 38.30 -23.27
N ASP A 171 2.93 38.86 -22.44
CA ASP A 171 4.24 39.36 -22.91
C ASP A 171 5.21 38.22 -23.24
N ALA A 172 5.17 37.11 -22.50
CA ALA A 172 5.91 35.92 -22.89
C ALA A 172 5.37 35.30 -24.18
N ILE A 173 4.05 35.31 -24.40
CA ILE A 173 3.45 34.85 -25.67
C ILE A 173 3.94 35.72 -26.84
N LYS A 174 4.04 37.04 -26.67
CA LYS A 174 4.67 37.93 -27.67
C LYS A 174 6.12 37.55 -27.91
N ALA A 175 6.89 37.28 -26.85
CA ALA A 175 8.28 36.84 -27.00
C ALA A 175 8.39 35.53 -27.81
N VAL A 176 7.50 34.56 -27.57
CA VAL A 176 7.39 33.34 -28.39
C VAL A 176 7.13 33.69 -29.85
N ALA A 177 6.15 34.58 -30.12
CA ALA A 177 5.81 34.98 -31.47
C ALA A 177 6.99 35.63 -32.22
N PHE A 178 7.76 36.48 -31.55
CA PHE A 178 8.90 37.18 -32.17
C PHE A 178 10.13 36.27 -32.36
N CYS A 179 10.37 35.32 -31.45
CA CYS A 179 11.57 34.49 -31.48
C CYS A 179 11.41 33.22 -32.33
N CYS A 180 10.20 32.72 -32.54
CA CYS A 180 9.95 31.40 -33.13
C CYS A 180 9.10 31.47 -34.43
N PRO A 181 9.65 31.98 -35.56
CA PRO A 181 8.88 32.17 -36.78
C PRO A 181 8.41 30.86 -37.46
N LYS A 182 9.03 29.72 -37.12
CA LYS A 182 8.68 28.39 -37.66
C LYS A 182 7.67 27.62 -36.80
N LEU A 183 7.06 28.29 -35.81
CA LEU A 183 6.15 27.66 -34.88
C LEU A 183 4.88 27.17 -35.60
N LYS A 184 4.59 25.89 -35.47
CA LYS A 184 3.41 25.22 -36.02
C LYS A 184 2.39 24.87 -34.94
N LYS A 185 2.88 24.59 -33.72
CA LYS A 185 2.05 24.17 -32.59
C LYS A 185 2.39 24.97 -31.34
N LEU A 186 1.38 25.59 -30.75
CA LEU A 186 1.47 26.28 -29.46
C LEU A 186 0.35 25.79 -28.55
N ARG A 187 0.70 25.19 -27.41
CA ARG A 187 -0.27 24.82 -26.37
C ARG A 187 0.19 25.31 -25.02
N LEU A 188 -0.62 26.13 -24.38
CA LEU A 188 -0.33 26.68 -23.06
C LEU A 188 -1.55 26.46 -22.15
N SER A 189 -1.30 26.01 -20.92
CA SER A 189 -2.35 25.70 -19.94
C SER A 189 -2.34 26.65 -18.75
N GLY A 190 -3.52 27.06 -18.30
CA GLY A 190 -3.78 27.87 -17.10
C GLY A 190 -3.13 29.24 -17.07
N ILE A 191 -3.08 29.92 -18.22
CA ILE A 191 -2.72 31.33 -18.30
C ILE A 191 -3.90 32.17 -17.83
N ARG A 192 -3.62 33.21 -17.02
CA ARG A 192 -4.67 34.09 -16.49
C ARG A 192 -5.30 34.95 -17.57
N ASP A 193 -4.49 35.59 -18.42
CA ASP A 193 -4.99 36.51 -19.44
C ASP A 193 -4.17 36.43 -20.74
N VAL A 194 -4.85 36.07 -21.83
CA VAL A 194 -4.31 36.01 -23.19
C VAL A 194 -4.94 37.13 -24.01
N SER A 195 -4.23 38.26 -24.05
CA SER A 195 -4.65 39.49 -24.74
C SER A 195 -4.65 39.35 -26.26
N GLY A 196 -5.52 40.10 -26.93
CA GLY A 196 -5.58 40.15 -28.39
C GLY A 196 -4.28 40.59 -29.05
N ASP A 197 -3.50 41.47 -28.42
CA ASP A 197 -2.19 41.90 -28.94
C ASP A 197 -1.20 40.74 -29.05
N ALA A 198 -1.19 39.83 -28.06
CA ALA A 198 -0.33 38.65 -28.09
C ALA A 198 -0.75 37.66 -29.18
N ILE A 199 -2.07 37.45 -29.34
CA ILE A 199 -2.63 36.56 -30.37
C ILE A 199 -2.38 37.14 -31.78
N ASN A 200 -2.56 38.45 -31.96
CA ASN A 200 -2.27 39.14 -33.22
C ASN A 200 -0.76 39.10 -33.55
N ALA A 201 0.12 39.16 -32.53
CA ALA A 201 1.55 38.97 -32.73
C ALA A 201 1.86 37.55 -33.23
N LEU A 202 1.22 36.51 -32.68
CA LEU A 202 1.34 35.14 -33.18
C LEU A 202 0.87 35.04 -34.64
N ALA A 203 -0.30 35.58 -34.98
CA ALA A 203 -0.82 35.57 -36.34
C ALA A 203 0.14 36.24 -37.33
N LYS A 204 0.79 37.33 -36.92
CA LYS A 204 1.69 38.12 -37.77
C LYS A 204 3.06 37.48 -37.95
N HIS A 205 3.63 36.89 -36.88
CA HIS A 205 5.02 36.43 -36.88
C HIS A 205 5.19 34.92 -37.02
N CYS A 206 4.13 34.13 -36.83
CA CYS A 206 4.12 32.66 -36.97
C CYS A 206 3.14 32.22 -38.07
N PRO A 207 3.46 32.38 -39.37
CA PRO A 207 2.53 32.12 -40.47
C PRO A 207 2.20 30.63 -40.68
N GLU A 208 3.03 29.73 -40.13
CA GLU A 208 2.82 28.27 -40.18
C GLU A 208 2.03 27.73 -38.98
N LEU A 209 1.54 28.59 -38.09
CA LEU A 209 0.85 28.20 -36.86
C LEU A 209 -0.49 27.53 -37.18
N SER A 210 -0.55 26.21 -37.07
CA SER A 210 -1.71 25.39 -37.41
C SER A 210 -2.47 24.87 -36.20
N ASP A 211 -1.77 24.64 -35.08
CA ASP A 211 -2.36 24.14 -33.83
C ASP A 211 -2.22 25.17 -32.71
N ILE A 212 -3.35 25.64 -32.18
CA ILE A 212 -3.39 26.56 -31.03
C ILE A 212 -4.23 25.93 -29.92
N GLY A 213 -3.66 25.88 -28.72
CA GLY A 213 -4.36 25.47 -27.50
C GLY A 213 -4.13 26.49 -26.38
N PHE A 214 -5.19 27.16 -25.95
CA PHE A 214 -5.21 27.94 -24.71
C PHE A 214 -6.13 27.22 -23.73
N LEU A 215 -5.55 26.33 -22.94
CA LEU A 215 -6.27 25.35 -22.13
C LEU A 215 -6.41 25.86 -20.71
N ASP A 216 -7.55 25.63 -20.07
CA ASP A 216 -7.82 26.00 -18.67
C ASP A 216 -7.48 27.48 -18.36
N CYS A 217 -7.52 28.37 -19.36
CA CYS A 217 -7.17 29.78 -19.23
C CYS A 217 -8.36 30.61 -18.75
N LEU A 218 -8.14 31.61 -17.89
CA LEU A 218 -9.26 32.36 -17.29
C LEU A 218 -9.91 33.33 -18.28
N MET A 219 -9.09 34.06 -19.06
CA MET A 219 -9.52 35.03 -20.06
C MET A 219 -8.69 34.86 -21.34
N VAL A 220 -9.36 34.75 -22.48
CA VAL A 220 -8.74 34.66 -23.81
C VAL A 220 -9.52 35.57 -24.75
N ASP A 221 -8.83 36.45 -25.48
CA ASP A 221 -9.46 37.34 -26.46
C ASP A 221 -10.03 36.53 -27.64
N GLU A 222 -11.34 36.30 -27.60
CA GLU A 222 -12.06 35.51 -28.59
C GLU A 222 -12.04 36.11 -30.00
N ALA A 223 -11.92 37.44 -30.09
CA ALA A 223 -11.96 38.16 -31.36
C ALA A 223 -10.63 38.05 -32.10
N ALA A 224 -9.52 38.18 -31.37
CA ALA A 224 -8.19 38.04 -31.94
C ALA A 224 -7.92 36.60 -32.41
N LEU A 225 -8.45 35.57 -31.74
CA LEU A 225 -8.38 34.18 -32.23
C LEU A 225 -9.03 34.02 -33.60
N GLY A 226 -10.12 34.76 -33.87
CA GLY A 226 -10.79 34.77 -35.17
C GLY A 226 -9.94 35.36 -36.31
N ASN A 227 -8.83 36.04 -36.01
CA ASN A 227 -7.93 36.63 -37.01
C ASN A 227 -6.78 35.71 -37.42
N VAL A 228 -6.62 34.54 -36.78
CA VAL A 228 -5.51 33.62 -37.07
C VAL A 228 -5.87 32.70 -38.25
N GLU A 229 -5.75 33.20 -39.47
CA GLU A 229 -6.20 32.48 -40.69
C GLU A 229 -5.44 31.16 -40.97
N SER A 230 -4.26 30.96 -40.37
CA SER A 230 -3.45 29.75 -40.53
C SER A 230 -3.94 28.56 -39.69
N VAL A 231 -4.82 28.78 -38.72
CA VAL A 231 -5.22 27.76 -37.73
C VAL A 231 -6.06 26.65 -38.37
N HIS A 232 -5.65 25.40 -38.13
CA HIS A 232 -6.37 24.20 -38.51
C HIS A 232 -7.06 23.56 -37.32
N PHE A 233 -6.42 23.60 -36.16
CA PHE A 233 -6.97 23.05 -34.94
C PHE A 233 -6.87 24.05 -33.79
N LEU A 234 -8.01 24.30 -33.15
CA LEU A 234 -8.15 25.24 -32.06
C LEU A 234 -8.70 24.53 -30.83
N SER A 235 -8.07 24.69 -29.68
CA SER A 235 -8.63 24.27 -28.39
C SER A 235 -8.65 25.43 -27.40
N VAL A 236 -9.81 25.61 -26.79
CA VAL A 236 -10.07 26.52 -25.66
C VAL A 236 -10.72 25.74 -24.52
N ALA A 237 -10.38 24.46 -24.38
CA ALA A 237 -10.99 23.62 -23.36
C ALA A 237 -10.69 24.13 -21.96
N GLY A 238 -11.71 24.16 -21.10
CA GLY A 238 -11.62 24.65 -19.72
C GLY A 238 -11.51 26.18 -19.60
N THR A 239 -11.58 26.94 -20.68
CA THR A 239 -11.56 28.41 -20.57
C THR A 239 -12.89 28.95 -20.05
N SER A 240 -12.83 29.93 -19.16
CA SER A 240 -14.00 30.63 -18.63
C SER A 240 -14.30 31.94 -19.37
N ASN A 241 -15.50 32.49 -19.17
CA ASN A 241 -15.91 33.84 -19.63
C ASN A 241 -15.91 34.07 -21.15
N MET A 242 -16.00 33.02 -21.96
CA MET A 242 -16.08 33.17 -23.41
C MET A 242 -17.45 33.68 -23.86
N LYS A 243 -17.47 34.70 -24.74
CA LYS A 243 -18.72 35.22 -25.32
C LYS A 243 -19.14 34.40 -26.54
N TRP A 244 -19.70 33.21 -26.33
CA TRP A 244 -20.08 32.25 -27.38
C TRP A 244 -20.97 32.81 -28.50
N GLY A 245 -21.81 33.81 -28.19
CA GLY A 245 -22.60 34.53 -29.18
C GLY A 245 -21.74 35.22 -30.25
N VAL A 246 -20.65 35.88 -29.83
CA VAL A 246 -19.69 36.56 -30.73
C VAL A 246 -18.77 35.54 -31.39
N VAL A 247 -18.21 34.62 -30.58
CA VAL A 247 -17.30 33.55 -31.02
C VAL A 247 -17.84 32.79 -32.23
N SER A 248 -19.09 32.35 -32.14
CA SER A 248 -19.73 31.54 -33.20
C SER A 248 -19.94 32.29 -34.53
N HIS A 249 -19.89 33.63 -34.54
CA HIS A 249 -19.90 34.42 -35.78
C HIS A 249 -18.50 34.66 -36.35
N LEU A 250 -17.48 34.73 -35.50
CA LEU A 250 -16.11 34.99 -35.93
C LEU A 250 -15.44 33.71 -36.43
N TRP A 251 -15.51 32.62 -35.66
CA TRP A 251 -14.77 31.40 -35.97
C TRP A 251 -15.36 30.61 -37.15
N THR A 252 -16.61 30.86 -37.52
CA THR A 252 -17.20 30.30 -38.76
C THR A 252 -16.54 30.84 -40.02
N ARG A 253 -15.83 31.97 -39.93
CA ARG A 253 -15.09 32.60 -41.04
C ARG A 253 -13.65 32.12 -41.17
N LEU A 254 -13.14 31.35 -40.21
CA LEU A 254 -11.77 30.83 -40.27
C LEU A 254 -11.64 29.86 -41.45
N PRO A 255 -10.76 30.15 -42.44
CA PRO A 255 -10.78 29.47 -43.73
C PRO A 255 -10.17 28.06 -43.71
N LYS A 256 -9.47 27.70 -42.63
CA LYS A 256 -8.73 26.42 -42.51
C LYS A 256 -9.10 25.61 -41.27
N LEU A 257 -10.06 26.07 -40.46
CA LEU A 257 -10.42 25.40 -39.21
C LEU A 257 -11.05 24.03 -39.49
N ILE A 258 -10.39 22.95 -39.09
CA ILE A 258 -10.79 21.55 -39.25
C ILE A 258 -11.32 20.97 -37.94
N GLY A 259 -10.64 21.25 -36.83
CA GLY A 259 -10.99 20.72 -35.51
C GLY A 259 -11.12 21.83 -34.47
N LEU A 260 -12.16 21.74 -33.65
CA LEU A 260 -12.43 22.68 -32.56
C LEU A 260 -12.70 21.93 -31.27
N ASP A 261 -12.01 22.29 -30.20
CA ASP A 261 -12.24 21.76 -28.86
C ASP A 261 -12.66 22.87 -27.90
N VAL A 262 -13.84 22.70 -27.33
CA VAL A 262 -14.51 23.59 -26.39
C VAL A 262 -14.95 22.82 -25.14
N SER A 263 -14.36 21.65 -24.89
CA SER A 263 -14.70 20.80 -23.75
C SER A 263 -14.51 21.54 -22.43
N ARG A 264 -15.32 21.23 -21.40
CA ARG A 264 -15.29 21.91 -20.10
C ARG A 264 -15.51 23.43 -20.15
N THR A 265 -16.32 23.91 -21.10
CA THR A 265 -16.74 25.33 -21.19
C THR A 265 -18.24 25.46 -21.03
N ASP A 266 -18.74 26.69 -20.95
CA ASP A 266 -20.16 27.04 -20.85
C ASP A 266 -20.85 27.19 -22.22
N ILE A 267 -20.31 26.60 -23.28
CA ILE A 267 -20.88 26.69 -24.63
C ILE A 267 -22.29 26.08 -24.70
N GLY A 268 -23.24 26.87 -25.20
CA GLY A 268 -24.63 26.44 -25.35
C GLY A 268 -24.98 25.83 -26.73
N PRO A 269 -26.12 25.13 -26.84
CA PRO A 269 -26.60 24.46 -28.06
C PRO A 269 -26.69 25.38 -29.29
N ALA A 270 -27.07 26.64 -29.11
CA ALA A 270 -27.20 27.61 -30.20
C ALA A 270 -25.84 27.97 -30.84
N ALA A 271 -24.79 28.09 -30.03
CA ALA A 271 -23.45 28.37 -30.52
C ALA A 271 -22.86 27.15 -31.24
N VAL A 272 -23.02 25.96 -30.67
CA VAL A 272 -22.64 24.67 -31.30
C VAL A 272 -23.32 24.50 -32.65
N SER A 273 -24.64 24.71 -32.69
CA SER A 273 -25.43 24.61 -33.92
C SER A 273 -24.89 25.53 -35.01
N ARG A 274 -24.54 26.78 -34.66
CA ARG A 274 -24.03 27.77 -35.61
C ARG A 274 -22.64 27.40 -36.13
N LEU A 275 -21.73 27.01 -35.24
CA LEU A 275 -20.38 26.57 -35.61
C LEU A 275 -20.42 25.38 -36.57
N LEU A 276 -21.23 24.37 -36.25
CA LEU A 276 -21.39 23.17 -37.09
C LEU A 276 -22.16 23.45 -38.39
N SER A 277 -23.10 24.39 -38.43
CA SER A 277 -23.88 24.66 -39.66
C SER A 277 -23.13 25.59 -40.63
N SER A 278 -22.49 26.62 -40.09
CA SER A 278 -21.99 27.75 -40.89
C SER A 278 -20.51 27.67 -41.24
N SER A 279 -19.70 26.87 -40.54
CA SER A 279 -18.29 26.70 -40.91
C SER A 279 -18.15 25.71 -42.07
N PRO A 280 -17.55 26.05 -43.22
CA PRO A 280 -17.43 25.11 -44.34
C PRO A 280 -16.33 24.05 -44.13
N THR A 281 -15.30 24.34 -43.34
CA THR A 281 -14.12 23.49 -43.18
C THR A 281 -14.12 22.65 -41.90
N LEU A 282 -14.91 23.04 -40.90
CA LEU A 282 -14.95 22.34 -39.61
C LEU A 282 -15.52 20.93 -39.79
N LYS A 283 -14.72 19.92 -39.42
CA LYS A 283 -15.08 18.50 -39.50
C LYS A 283 -15.33 17.88 -38.14
N VAL A 284 -14.60 18.28 -37.11
CA VAL A 284 -14.67 17.68 -35.77
C VAL A 284 -14.80 18.75 -34.70
N MET A 285 -15.75 18.56 -33.79
CA MET A 285 -15.95 19.41 -32.62
C MET A 285 -16.00 18.57 -31.35
N CYS A 286 -15.15 18.87 -30.37
CA CYS A 286 -15.15 18.25 -29.05
C CYS A 286 -15.80 19.21 -28.04
N ALA A 287 -16.82 18.76 -27.34
CA ALA A 287 -17.59 19.52 -26.36
C ALA A 287 -18.00 18.57 -25.19
N LEU A 288 -17.01 17.91 -24.59
CA LEU A 288 -17.21 17.01 -23.47
C LEU A 288 -17.31 17.80 -22.16
N ASN A 289 -18.23 17.42 -21.27
CA ASN A 289 -18.43 18.04 -19.96
C ASN A 289 -18.76 19.54 -20.08
N CYS A 290 -19.65 19.88 -21.02
CA CYS A 290 -20.16 21.23 -21.24
C CYS A 290 -21.61 21.30 -20.74
N SER A 291 -21.80 21.68 -19.47
CA SER A 291 -23.10 21.62 -18.78
C SER A 291 -24.25 22.27 -19.56
N ALA A 292 -24.05 23.47 -20.10
CA ALA A 292 -25.06 24.19 -20.86
C ALA A 292 -25.54 23.46 -22.13
N LEU A 293 -24.68 22.63 -22.73
CA LEU A 293 -25.00 21.79 -23.89
C LEU A 293 -25.64 20.46 -23.47
N GLU A 294 -25.11 19.85 -22.42
CA GLU A 294 -25.45 18.48 -22.01
C GLU A 294 -26.75 18.40 -21.20
N GLU A 295 -27.18 19.50 -20.58
CA GLU A 295 -28.49 19.60 -19.91
C GLU A 295 -29.66 19.79 -20.90
N ASP A 296 -29.39 20.20 -22.16
CA ASP A 296 -30.44 20.41 -23.17
C ASP A 296 -30.86 19.08 -23.83
N THR A 297 -31.91 18.48 -23.28
CA THR A 297 -32.52 17.24 -23.80
C THR A 297 -33.09 17.33 -25.23
N THR A 298 -33.24 18.54 -25.79
CA THR A 298 -33.81 18.74 -27.14
C THR A 298 -32.75 18.81 -28.24
N PHE A 299 -31.48 18.96 -27.85
CA PHE A 299 -30.37 19.02 -28.78
C PHE A 299 -30.09 17.62 -29.36
N SER A 300 -29.79 17.56 -30.67
CA SER A 300 -29.48 16.29 -31.34
C SER A 300 -28.37 16.49 -32.36
N ALA A 301 -27.32 15.68 -32.24
CA ALA A 301 -26.14 15.71 -33.09
C ALA A 301 -26.38 15.16 -34.51
N ASP A 302 -27.43 14.34 -34.71
CA ASP A 302 -27.69 13.64 -35.98
C ASP A 302 -28.02 14.58 -37.16
N ARG A 303 -28.27 15.87 -36.88
CA ARG A 303 -28.65 16.87 -37.87
C ARG A 303 -27.47 17.36 -38.74
N TYR A 304 -26.22 17.12 -38.34
CA TYR A 304 -25.03 17.67 -39.00
C TYR A 304 -24.27 16.62 -39.83
N ARG A 305 -24.84 16.20 -40.97
CA ARG A 305 -24.22 15.19 -41.85
C ARG A 305 -22.80 15.59 -42.29
N GLY A 306 -21.85 14.69 -42.12
CA GLY A 306 -20.44 14.87 -42.51
C GLY A 306 -19.58 15.60 -41.49
N LYS A 307 -20.12 15.94 -40.31
CA LYS A 307 -19.38 16.54 -39.20
C LYS A 307 -19.55 15.71 -37.93
N LEU A 308 -18.49 15.65 -37.14
CA LEU A 308 -18.43 14.90 -35.89
C LEU A 308 -18.56 15.84 -34.70
N LEU A 309 -19.51 15.57 -33.82
CA LEU A 309 -19.61 16.19 -32.50
C LEU A 309 -19.37 15.13 -31.43
N LEU A 310 -18.38 15.36 -30.57
CA LEU A 310 -18.08 14.52 -29.41
C LEU A 310 -18.55 15.24 -28.13
N ALA A 311 -19.60 14.70 -27.52
CA ALA A 311 -20.19 15.18 -26.26
C ALA A 311 -20.58 13.99 -25.38
N GLN A 312 -20.87 14.20 -24.09
CA GLN A 312 -21.15 13.09 -23.16
C GLN A 312 -22.32 12.19 -23.62
N PHE A 313 -23.35 12.77 -24.24
CA PHE A 313 -24.53 12.03 -24.73
C PHE A 313 -24.32 11.35 -26.10
N THR A 314 -23.15 11.51 -26.72
CA THR A 314 -22.84 10.89 -28.03
C THR A 314 -22.17 9.53 -27.84
N ASP A 315 -22.38 8.64 -28.81
CA ASP A 315 -21.55 7.43 -28.95
C ASP A 315 -20.26 7.83 -29.67
N ILE A 316 -19.18 8.00 -28.90
CA ILE A 316 -17.90 8.53 -29.38
C ILE A 316 -17.29 7.56 -30.39
N PHE A 317 -17.40 6.25 -30.17
CA PHE A 317 -16.87 5.26 -31.10
C PHE A 317 -17.62 5.26 -32.42
N LYS A 318 -18.95 5.30 -32.39
CA LYS A 318 -19.77 5.42 -33.61
C LYS A 318 -19.51 6.74 -34.34
N GLY A 319 -19.33 7.83 -33.59
CA GLY A 319 -18.97 9.13 -34.14
C GLY A 319 -17.65 9.09 -34.89
N ILE A 320 -16.60 8.55 -34.27
CA ILE A 320 -15.27 8.44 -34.89
C ILE A 320 -15.30 7.46 -36.07
N ALA A 321 -16.06 6.37 -35.97
CA ALA A 321 -16.27 5.44 -37.07
C ALA A 321 -16.83 6.11 -38.33
N SER A 322 -17.67 7.15 -38.17
CA SER A 322 -18.27 7.89 -39.29
C SER A 322 -17.25 8.70 -40.11
N LEU A 323 -16.04 8.92 -39.59
CA LEU A 323 -14.96 9.57 -40.35
C LEU A 323 -14.34 8.64 -41.40
N PHE A 324 -14.61 7.33 -41.35
CA PHE A 324 -14.10 6.34 -42.30
C PHE A 324 -15.17 6.02 -43.36
N ALA A 325 -14.77 5.98 -44.64
CA ALA A 325 -15.67 5.94 -45.80
C ALA A 325 -16.44 4.61 -46.02
N ASP A 326 -16.23 3.57 -45.19
CA ASP A 326 -16.70 2.19 -45.45
C ASP A 326 -17.52 1.62 -44.26
N SER A 327 -18.68 2.21 -43.98
CA SER A 327 -19.50 1.92 -42.79
C SER A 327 -20.32 0.61 -42.85
N THR A 328 -19.85 -0.44 -43.53
CA THR A 328 -20.51 -1.77 -43.55
C THR A 328 -19.75 -2.88 -42.83
N LYS A 329 -18.51 -2.64 -42.39
CA LYS A 329 -17.81 -3.58 -41.49
C LYS A 329 -18.30 -3.34 -40.06
N LYS A 330 -18.65 -4.43 -39.36
CA LYS A 330 -19.17 -4.43 -37.98
C LYS A 330 -18.40 -3.45 -37.08
N LEU A 331 -19.11 -2.75 -36.18
CA LEU A 331 -18.60 -1.88 -35.11
C LEU A 331 -17.38 -2.44 -34.35
N LYS A 332 -17.15 -3.77 -34.39
CA LYS A 332 -15.97 -4.44 -33.82
C LYS A 332 -14.62 -3.98 -34.41
N ASN A 333 -14.58 -3.35 -35.58
CA ASN A 333 -13.32 -2.96 -36.25
C ASN A 333 -12.94 -1.48 -36.10
N VAL A 334 -13.72 -0.65 -35.41
CA VAL A 334 -13.47 0.80 -35.29
C VAL A 334 -12.08 1.09 -34.70
N PHE A 335 -11.62 0.27 -33.76
CA PHE A 335 -10.28 0.39 -33.18
C PHE A 335 -9.15 0.12 -34.18
N VAL A 336 -9.32 -0.89 -35.03
CA VAL A 336 -8.33 -1.24 -36.07
C VAL A 336 -8.31 -0.16 -37.14
N ASP A 337 -9.48 0.29 -37.59
CA ASP A 337 -9.61 1.35 -38.59
C ASP A 337 -9.01 2.68 -38.08
N TRP A 338 -9.20 2.99 -36.79
CA TRP A 338 -8.52 4.10 -36.12
C TRP A 338 -6.99 3.94 -36.16
N MET A 339 -6.43 2.74 -35.92
CA MET A 339 -4.96 2.54 -36.02
C MET A 339 -4.46 2.69 -37.46
N ASP A 340 -5.18 2.09 -38.40
CA ASP A 340 -4.84 2.07 -39.82
C ASP A 340 -4.92 3.46 -40.47
N ALA A 341 -5.82 4.31 -39.99
CA ALA A 341 -5.99 5.68 -40.45
C ALA A 341 -4.71 6.52 -40.31
N ASN A 342 -3.89 6.23 -39.29
CA ASN A 342 -2.59 6.86 -39.11
C ASN A 342 -1.59 6.51 -40.22
N GLN A 343 -1.90 5.60 -41.14
CA GLN A 343 -0.97 5.13 -42.17
C GLN A 343 -1.35 5.56 -43.60
N LYS A 344 -2.64 5.75 -43.92
CA LYS A 344 -3.09 5.86 -45.33
C LYS A 344 -3.50 7.25 -45.83
N ASP A 345 -4.17 8.07 -45.00
CA ASP A 345 -4.62 9.44 -45.38
C ASP A 345 -3.97 10.48 -44.46
N LYS A 346 -3.25 11.45 -45.03
CA LYS A 346 -2.56 12.50 -44.27
C LYS A 346 -3.53 13.41 -43.51
N ASN A 347 -4.64 13.81 -44.14
CA ASN A 347 -5.61 14.71 -43.49
C ASN A 347 -6.31 14.01 -42.33
N LEU A 348 -6.68 12.74 -42.52
CA LEU A 348 -7.31 11.94 -41.49
C LEU A 348 -6.34 11.65 -40.34
N ARG A 349 -5.06 11.38 -40.64
CA ARG A 349 -3.99 11.23 -39.65
C ARG A 349 -3.82 12.48 -38.79
N ASP A 350 -3.79 13.66 -39.40
CA ASP A 350 -3.65 14.93 -38.67
C ASP A 350 -4.85 15.14 -37.71
N ILE A 351 -6.08 14.85 -38.18
CA ILE A 351 -7.29 14.88 -37.34
C ILE A 351 -7.21 13.88 -36.18
N MET A 352 -6.83 12.63 -36.43
CA MET A 352 -6.76 11.60 -35.38
C MET A 352 -5.66 11.89 -34.37
N THR A 353 -4.49 12.35 -34.83
CA THR A 353 -3.39 12.75 -33.95
C THR A 353 -3.83 13.89 -33.03
N TRP A 354 -4.54 14.89 -33.57
CA TRP A 354 -5.10 15.96 -32.76
C TRP A 354 -6.18 15.43 -31.79
N LEU A 355 -7.09 14.58 -32.26
CA LEU A 355 -8.19 14.03 -31.47
C LEU A 355 -7.70 13.21 -30.28
N GLU A 356 -6.72 12.34 -30.47
CA GLU A 356 -6.08 11.54 -29.41
C GLU A 356 -5.49 12.44 -28.32
N TRP A 357 -4.85 13.54 -28.73
CA TRP A 357 -4.28 14.51 -27.81
C TRP A 357 -5.37 15.20 -26.99
N ILE A 358 -6.44 15.67 -27.64
CA ILE A 358 -7.55 16.36 -26.99
C ILE A 358 -8.31 15.42 -26.04
N LEU A 359 -8.65 14.21 -26.49
CA LEU A 359 -9.38 13.24 -25.66
C LEU A 359 -8.55 12.83 -24.44
N SER A 360 -7.26 12.55 -24.58
CA SER A 360 -6.41 12.21 -23.43
C SER A 360 -6.31 13.35 -22.42
N HIS A 361 -6.17 14.60 -22.89
CA HIS A 361 -6.14 15.76 -22.01
C HIS A 361 -7.50 15.99 -21.33
N THR A 362 -8.58 15.91 -22.10
CA THR A 362 -9.92 16.19 -21.59
C THR A 362 -10.36 15.16 -20.56
N LEU A 363 -10.17 13.87 -20.86
CA LEU A 363 -10.54 12.79 -19.96
C LEU A 363 -9.68 12.77 -18.69
N LEU A 364 -8.38 13.08 -18.77
CA LEU A 364 -7.53 13.19 -17.58
C LEU A 364 -8.08 14.27 -16.61
N ARG A 365 -8.37 15.46 -17.12
CA ARG A 365 -8.94 16.54 -16.29
C ARG A 365 -10.33 16.21 -15.74
N THR A 366 -11.14 15.52 -16.53
CA THR A 366 -12.44 15.04 -16.07
C THR A 366 -12.27 13.99 -14.97
N ALA A 367 -11.26 13.13 -15.04
CA ALA A 367 -10.92 12.19 -13.97
C ALA A 367 -10.43 12.93 -12.71
N GLU A 368 -9.54 13.92 -12.84
CA GLU A 368 -9.03 14.74 -11.73
C GLU A 368 -10.15 15.51 -11.00
N SER A 369 -11.14 16.03 -11.73
CA SER A 369 -12.27 16.78 -11.15
C SER A 369 -13.43 15.91 -10.67
N ASN A 370 -13.46 14.63 -11.07
CA ASN A 370 -14.50 13.63 -10.78
C ASN A 370 -15.94 14.21 -10.66
N PRO A 371 -16.48 14.87 -11.71
CA PRO A 371 -17.76 15.55 -11.62
C PRO A 371 -18.91 14.55 -11.53
N GLN A 372 -19.96 14.92 -10.77
CA GLN A 372 -21.13 14.07 -10.55
C GLN A 372 -21.88 13.77 -11.86
N GLY A 373 -22.38 12.53 -12.01
CA GLY A 373 -23.20 12.13 -13.16
C GLY A 373 -22.42 11.55 -14.36
N LEU A 374 -21.09 11.43 -14.26
CA LEU A 374 -20.26 10.81 -15.31
C LEU A 374 -20.07 9.30 -15.18
N ASP A 375 -20.61 8.65 -14.15
CA ASP A 375 -20.39 7.21 -13.92
C ASP A 375 -20.83 6.37 -15.13
N ASN A 376 -22.02 6.65 -15.65
CA ASN A 376 -22.54 5.97 -16.84
C ASN A 376 -21.66 6.19 -18.08
N PHE A 377 -21.03 7.36 -18.21
CA PHE A 377 -20.11 7.64 -19.30
C PHE A 377 -18.83 6.83 -19.16
N TRP A 378 -18.22 6.82 -17.98
CA TRP A 378 -17.00 6.07 -17.68
C TRP A 378 -17.17 4.58 -17.92
N LEU A 379 -18.26 4.01 -17.41
CA LEU A 379 -18.57 2.59 -17.52
C LEU A 379 -18.90 2.16 -18.97
N LYS A 380 -19.62 2.98 -19.73
CA LYS A 380 -20.05 2.61 -21.09
C LYS A 380 -18.97 2.82 -22.15
N GLN A 381 -18.18 3.89 -22.04
CA GLN A 381 -17.30 4.32 -23.12
C GLN A 381 -15.95 4.86 -22.60
N GLY A 382 -15.92 5.58 -21.47
CA GLY A 382 -14.73 6.30 -21.01
C GLY A 382 -13.52 5.40 -20.76
N ALA A 383 -13.67 4.29 -20.04
CA ALA A 383 -12.60 3.33 -19.80
C ALA A 383 -12.03 2.75 -21.11
N ALA A 384 -12.91 2.36 -22.03
CA ALA A 384 -12.52 1.84 -23.34
C ALA A 384 -11.78 2.88 -24.20
N ILE A 385 -12.17 4.16 -24.12
CA ILE A 385 -11.48 5.25 -24.81
C ILE A 385 -10.06 5.42 -24.23
N LEU A 386 -9.91 5.39 -22.90
CA LEU A 386 -8.60 5.52 -22.27
C LEU A 386 -7.67 4.34 -22.62
N LEU A 387 -8.16 3.10 -22.54
CA LEU A 387 -7.43 1.91 -22.98
C LEU A 387 -7.01 2.02 -24.45
N ARG A 388 -7.85 2.64 -25.29
CA ARG A 388 -7.51 2.90 -26.68
C ARG A 388 -6.40 3.94 -26.83
N LEU A 389 -6.48 5.05 -26.09
CA LEU A 389 -5.49 6.12 -26.14
C LEU A 389 -4.10 5.66 -25.67
N MET A 390 -4.04 4.66 -24.78
CA MET A 390 -2.78 4.01 -24.38
C MET A 390 -2.06 3.27 -25.52
N GLN A 391 -2.77 2.95 -26.60
CA GLN A 391 -2.18 2.35 -27.81
C GLN A 391 -1.78 3.41 -28.85
N SER A 392 -1.87 4.70 -28.52
CA SER A 392 -1.48 5.80 -29.42
C SER A 392 0.01 5.75 -29.75
N SER A 393 0.36 6.24 -30.95
CA SER A 393 1.75 6.49 -31.33
C SER A 393 2.38 7.69 -30.60
N GLN A 394 1.56 8.54 -29.98
CA GLN A 394 1.98 9.72 -29.23
C GLN A 394 2.24 9.37 -27.77
N GLU A 395 3.48 9.49 -27.34
CA GLU A 395 3.89 9.14 -25.98
C GLU A 395 3.15 9.92 -24.89
N ASP A 396 2.96 11.24 -25.07
CA ASP A 396 2.23 12.07 -24.11
C ASP A 396 0.75 11.65 -23.99
N VAL A 397 0.18 11.09 -25.05
CA VAL A 397 -1.20 10.55 -25.04
C VAL A 397 -1.24 9.26 -24.23
N GLN A 398 -0.27 8.36 -24.44
CA GLN A 398 -0.20 7.10 -23.71
C GLN A 398 -0.08 7.33 -22.20
N GLU A 399 0.81 8.24 -21.80
CA GLU A 399 1.04 8.58 -20.40
C GLU A 399 -0.19 9.22 -19.78
N ARG A 400 -0.78 10.26 -20.39
CA ARG A 400 -2.00 10.88 -19.86
C ARG A 400 -3.16 9.91 -19.77
N ALA A 401 -3.29 8.98 -20.72
CA ALA A 401 -4.34 7.97 -20.67
C ALA A 401 -4.12 6.97 -19.53
N ALA A 402 -2.88 6.54 -19.28
CA ALA A 402 -2.54 5.70 -18.14
C ALA A 402 -2.77 6.44 -16.80
N THR A 403 -2.34 7.70 -16.70
CA THR A 403 -2.61 8.54 -15.52
C THR A 403 -4.12 8.73 -15.31
N ALA A 404 -4.89 8.97 -16.37
CA ALA A 404 -6.34 9.12 -16.29
C ALA A 404 -7.00 7.83 -15.79
N LEU A 405 -6.55 6.66 -16.25
CA LEU A 405 -7.02 5.36 -15.73
C LEU A 405 -6.69 5.17 -14.26
N ALA A 406 -5.47 5.52 -13.84
CA ALA A 406 -5.07 5.44 -12.44
C ALA A 406 -5.91 6.38 -11.55
N THR A 407 -6.30 7.54 -12.08
CA THR A 407 -6.97 8.61 -11.32
C THR A 407 -8.47 8.37 -11.22
N PHE A 408 -9.15 8.06 -12.33
CA PHE A 408 -10.63 8.01 -12.33
C PHE A 408 -11.21 6.84 -11.52
N VAL A 409 -10.43 5.79 -11.26
CA VAL A 409 -10.88 4.68 -10.41
C VAL A 409 -10.88 5.06 -8.93
N VAL A 410 -10.10 6.06 -8.53
CA VAL A 410 -10.01 6.52 -7.14
C VAL A 410 -11.17 7.48 -6.87
N ILE A 411 -11.96 7.19 -5.84
CA ILE A 411 -13.07 8.04 -5.40
C ILE A 411 -12.60 8.98 -4.28
N ASP A 412 -11.74 8.48 -3.40
CA ASP A 412 -11.24 9.19 -2.24
C ASP A 412 -9.74 8.92 -2.05
N ASP A 413 -8.93 9.96 -2.25
CA ASP A 413 -7.49 9.90 -2.09
C ASP A 413 -7.06 9.69 -0.62
N GLU A 414 -7.85 10.16 0.35
CA GLU A 414 -7.52 10.03 1.78
C GLU A 414 -7.72 8.60 2.28
N ASN A 415 -8.80 7.95 1.82
CA ASN A 415 -9.14 6.59 2.21
C ASN A 415 -8.67 5.53 1.20
N ALA A 416 -7.94 5.93 0.15
CA ALA A 416 -7.52 5.09 -0.97
C ALA A 416 -8.66 4.22 -1.55
N SER A 417 -9.90 4.73 -1.51
CA SER A 417 -11.07 3.98 -1.93
C SER A 417 -11.24 4.05 -3.45
N ILE A 418 -11.62 2.93 -4.06
CA ILE A 418 -11.83 2.85 -5.51
C ILE A 418 -13.26 2.47 -5.86
N ASP A 419 -13.71 2.92 -7.03
CA ASP A 419 -14.97 2.49 -7.63
C ASP A 419 -14.79 1.12 -8.28
N CYS A 420 -15.41 0.09 -7.69
CA CYS A 420 -15.34 -1.27 -8.21
C CYS A 420 -15.87 -1.39 -9.64
N GLY A 421 -16.92 -0.67 -9.99
CA GLY A 421 -17.50 -0.71 -11.33
C GLY A 421 -16.55 -0.11 -12.38
N ARG A 422 -15.91 1.02 -12.06
CA ARG A 422 -14.89 1.63 -12.92
C ARG A 422 -13.68 0.74 -13.06
N ALA A 423 -13.20 0.13 -11.97
CA ALA A 423 -12.07 -0.79 -12.00
C ALA A 423 -12.36 -2.04 -12.85
N GLU A 424 -13.53 -2.65 -12.69
CA GLU A 424 -13.95 -3.80 -13.50
C GLU A 424 -14.18 -3.44 -14.97
N ALA A 425 -14.58 -2.22 -15.29
CA ALA A 425 -14.68 -1.74 -16.66
C ALA A 425 -13.31 -1.65 -17.35
N VAL A 426 -12.24 -1.32 -16.62
CA VAL A 426 -10.86 -1.35 -17.15
C VAL A 426 -10.38 -2.77 -17.40
N MET A 427 -10.83 -3.73 -16.59
CA MET A 427 -10.46 -5.14 -16.75
C MET A 427 -11.05 -5.78 -18.01
N GLN A 428 -12.16 -5.25 -18.53
CA GLN A 428 -12.77 -5.77 -19.77
C GLN A 428 -11.86 -5.62 -20.99
N ASP A 429 -12.13 -6.41 -22.03
CA ASP A 429 -11.48 -6.34 -23.34
C ASP A 429 -9.93 -6.38 -23.32
N GLY A 430 -9.34 -7.01 -22.30
CA GLY A 430 -7.88 -7.19 -22.18
C GLY A 430 -7.13 -5.95 -21.70
N GLY A 431 -7.80 -5.04 -20.97
CA GLY A 431 -7.16 -3.84 -20.45
C GLY A 431 -6.04 -4.11 -19.44
N ILE A 432 -6.13 -5.19 -18.63
CA ILE A 432 -5.06 -5.61 -17.72
C ILE A 432 -3.80 -5.97 -18.50
N ARG A 433 -3.93 -6.81 -19.53
CA ARG A 433 -2.81 -7.20 -20.40
C ARG A 433 -2.12 -5.99 -21.02
N LEU A 434 -2.90 -5.03 -21.49
CA LEU A 434 -2.38 -3.80 -22.07
C LEU A 434 -1.56 -3.01 -21.04
N LEU A 435 -2.08 -2.84 -19.82
CA LEU A 435 -1.35 -2.18 -18.73
C LEU A 435 -0.04 -2.92 -18.40
N LEU A 436 -0.08 -4.24 -18.30
CA LEU A 436 1.09 -5.08 -18.05
C LEU A 436 2.14 -4.98 -19.16
N ASP A 437 1.73 -4.91 -20.42
CA ASP A 437 2.64 -4.73 -21.56
C ASP A 437 3.30 -3.34 -21.55
N LEU A 438 2.57 -2.29 -21.15
CA LEU A 438 3.14 -0.95 -20.99
C LEU A 438 4.03 -0.83 -19.75
N ALA A 439 3.75 -1.57 -18.68
CA ALA A 439 4.61 -1.65 -17.51
C ALA A 439 5.99 -2.28 -17.86
N LYS A 440 6.07 -3.11 -18.90
CA LYS A 440 7.34 -3.64 -19.45
C LYS A 440 8.07 -2.66 -20.37
N SER A 441 7.50 -1.48 -20.64
CA SER A 441 8.13 -0.47 -21.49
C SER A 441 9.47 -0.01 -20.90
N TRP A 442 10.45 0.24 -21.78
CA TRP A 442 11.72 0.87 -21.40
C TRP A 442 11.57 2.37 -21.09
N ARG A 443 10.40 2.96 -21.38
CA ARG A 443 10.11 4.36 -21.09
C ARG A 443 9.61 4.49 -19.66
N GLU A 444 10.45 5.03 -18.79
CA GLU A 444 10.19 5.11 -17.36
C GLU A 444 8.93 5.89 -16.98
N GLY A 445 8.57 6.95 -17.74
CA GLY A 445 7.33 7.70 -17.52
C GLY A 445 6.10 6.80 -17.70
N LEU A 446 5.98 6.18 -18.87
CA LEU A 446 4.89 5.25 -19.18
C LEU A 446 4.88 4.03 -18.27
N GLN A 447 6.05 3.48 -17.96
CA GLN A 447 6.21 2.35 -17.04
C GLN A 447 5.68 2.69 -15.65
N SER A 448 5.98 3.88 -15.13
CA SER A 448 5.50 4.34 -13.82
C SER A 448 4.00 4.55 -13.81
N GLU A 449 3.43 5.21 -14.82
CA GLU A 449 1.98 5.47 -14.88
C GLU A 449 1.18 4.17 -15.08
N ALA A 450 1.71 3.21 -15.86
CA ALA A 450 1.10 1.89 -16.00
C ALA A 450 1.14 1.10 -14.68
N ALA A 451 2.29 1.09 -13.99
CA ALA A 451 2.42 0.44 -12.67
C ALA A 451 1.47 1.06 -11.64
N LYS A 452 1.33 2.39 -11.63
CA LYS A 452 0.39 3.12 -10.77
C LYS A 452 -1.06 2.71 -11.04
N ALA A 453 -1.46 2.66 -12.31
CA ALA A 453 -2.80 2.21 -12.69
C ALA A 453 -3.05 0.77 -12.22
N ILE A 454 -2.09 -0.14 -12.42
CA ILE A 454 -2.19 -1.53 -11.93
C ILE A 454 -2.32 -1.57 -10.41
N ALA A 455 -1.53 -0.79 -9.68
CA ALA A 455 -1.57 -0.73 -8.23
C ALA A 455 -2.95 -0.30 -7.73
N ASN A 456 -3.47 0.82 -8.22
CA ASN A 456 -4.79 1.34 -7.83
C ASN A 456 -5.92 0.36 -8.15
N LEU A 457 -5.88 -0.25 -9.35
CA LEU A 457 -6.86 -1.25 -9.77
C LEU A 457 -6.84 -2.51 -8.88
N SER A 458 -5.67 -2.91 -8.39
CA SER A 458 -5.48 -4.12 -7.57
C SER A 458 -6.03 -3.99 -6.15
N VAL A 459 -6.58 -2.83 -5.75
CA VAL A 459 -7.38 -2.73 -4.52
C VAL A 459 -8.68 -3.55 -4.64
N ASN A 460 -9.20 -3.73 -5.86
CA ASN A 460 -10.36 -4.58 -6.11
C ASN A 460 -9.91 -6.04 -6.27
N ALA A 461 -10.51 -6.96 -5.50
CA ALA A 461 -10.14 -8.37 -5.49
C ALA A 461 -10.28 -9.08 -6.84
N ASN A 462 -11.31 -8.77 -7.64
CA ASN A 462 -11.50 -9.36 -8.97
C ASN A 462 -10.38 -8.93 -9.92
N VAL A 463 -10.01 -7.64 -9.88
CA VAL A 463 -8.93 -7.11 -10.70
C VAL A 463 -7.57 -7.60 -10.23
N ALA A 464 -7.33 -7.66 -8.92
CA ALA A 464 -6.12 -8.24 -8.33
C ALA A 464 -5.88 -9.68 -8.81
N LYS A 465 -6.95 -10.49 -8.82
CA LYS A 465 -6.92 -11.85 -9.36
C LYS A 465 -6.57 -11.88 -10.84
N ALA A 466 -7.21 -11.04 -11.67
CA ALA A 466 -6.89 -10.95 -13.10
C ALA A 466 -5.44 -10.51 -13.35
N VAL A 467 -4.93 -9.54 -12.59
CA VAL A 467 -3.53 -9.11 -12.62
C VAL A 467 -2.59 -10.27 -12.29
N ALA A 468 -2.90 -11.08 -11.27
CA ALA A 468 -2.11 -12.25 -10.91
C ALA A 468 -2.13 -13.32 -12.02
N GLU A 469 -3.31 -13.67 -12.55
CA GLU A 469 -3.48 -14.68 -13.61
C GLU A 469 -2.78 -14.31 -14.92
N GLU A 470 -2.66 -13.02 -15.22
CA GLU A 470 -1.95 -12.51 -16.40
C GLU A 470 -0.43 -12.31 -16.20
N GLY A 471 0.12 -12.77 -15.07
CA GLY A 471 1.56 -12.69 -14.77
C GLY A 471 2.03 -11.34 -14.23
N GLY A 472 1.11 -10.51 -13.72
CA GLY A 472 1.40 -9.20 -13.15
C GLY A 472 2.33 -9.23 -11.94
N ILE A 473 2.27 -10.30 -11.14
CA ILE A 473 3.13 -10.46 -9.95
C ILE A 473 4.61 -10.48 -10.34
N GLU A 474 5.00 -11.27 -11.35
CA GLU A 474 6.39 -11.34 -11.83
C GLU A 474 6.87 -9.98 -12.37
N ILE A 475 6.00 -9.28 -13.10
CA ILE A 475 6.28 -7.96 -13.67
C ILE A 475 6.52 -6.96 -12.53
N LEU A 476 5.59 -6.86 -11.57
CA LEU A 476 5.72 -5.92 -10.45
C LEU A 476 6.91 -6.25 -9.56
N ALA A 477 7.20 -7.53 -9.28
CA ALA A 477 8.40 -7.94 -8.57
C ALA A 477 9.69 -7.55 -9.32
N GLY A 478 9.69 -7.62 -10.65
CA GLY A 478 10.76 -7.09 -11.50
C GLY A 478 10.91 -5.58 -11.39
N LEU A 479 9.80 -4.85 -11.52
CA LEU A 479 9.76 -3.38 -11.48
C LEU A 479 10.14 -2.80 -10.10
N ALA A 480 9.83 -3.51 -9.01
CA ALA A 480 10.27 -3.15 -7.67
C ALA A 480 11.80 -3.06 -7.56
N ARG A 481 12.56 -3.73 -8.44
CA ARG A 481 14.04 -3.64 -8.47
C ARG A 481 14.57 -2.43 -9.24
N SER A 482 13.69 -1.63 -9.84
CA SER A 482 14.05 -0.48 -10.67
C SER A 482 14.96 0.52 -9.94
N MET A 483 15.77 1.24 -10.72
CA MET A 483 16.57 2.37 -10.25
C MET A 483 15.77 3.67 -10.25
N ASN A 484 14.62 3.69 -10.94
CA ASN A 484 13.68 4.81 -10.89
C ASN A 484 12.80 4.69 -9.64
N ARG A 485 12.80 5.74 -8.80
CA ARG A 485 12.00 5.79 -7.56
C ARG A 485 10.53 5.52 -7.83
N LEU A 486 9.97 6.24 -8.79
CA LEU A 486 8.52 6.26 -9.03
C LEU A 486 8.07 4.89 -9.52
N VAL A 487 8.82 4.28 -10.44
CA VAL A 487 8.54 2.90 -10.89
C VAL A 487 8.59 1.91 -9.73
N ALA A 488 9.63 1.98 -8.90
CA ALA A 488 9.77 1.09 -7.76
C ALA A 488 8.68 1.30 -6.69
N GLU A 489 8.30 2.55 -6.45
CA GLU A 489 7.23 2.95 -5.52
C GLU A 489 5.89 2.35 -5.94
N GLU A 490 5.50 2.56 -7.19
CA GLU A 490 4.23 2.08 -7.72
C GLU A 490 4.20 0.55 -7.82
N ALA A 491 5.33 -0.07 -8.16
CA ALA A 491 5.47 -1.52 -8.15
C ALA A 491 5.32 -2.12 -6.75
N ALA A 492 5.93 -1.51 -5.74
CA ALA A 492 5.75 -1.91 -4.34
C ALA A 492 4.30 -1.72 -3.88
N GLY A 493 3.62 -0.66 -4.34
CA GLY A 493 2.19 -0.44 -4.09
C GLY A 493 1.31 -1.53 -4.70
N GLY A 494 1.59 -1.94 -5.93
CA GLY A 494 0.90 -3.05 -6.57
C GLY A 494 1.10 -4.37 -5.83
N LEU A 495 2.34 -4.67 -5.40
CA LEU A 495 2.63 -5.85 -4.57
C LEU A 495 1.94 -5.80 -3.20
N TRP A 496 1.84 -4.62 -2.59
CA TRP A 496 1.10 -4.44 -1.35
C TRP A 496 -0.38 -4.80 -1.53
N ASN A 497 -1.04 -4.24 -2.54
CA ASN A 497 -2.46 -4.54 -2.80
C ASN A 497 -2.69 -6.02 -3.14
N LEU A 498 -1.81 -6.62 -3.96
CA LEU A 498 -1.89 -8.05 -4.30
C LEU A 498 -1.69 -8.95 -3.07
N SER A 499 -0.78 -8.59 -2.15
CA SER A 499 -0.46 -9.36 -0.94
C SER A 499 -1.59 -9.44 0.09
N VAL A 500 -2.65 -8.65 -0.07
CA VAL A 500 -3.88 -8.78 0.74
C VAL A 500 -4.59 -10.12 0.46
N GLY A 501 -4.53 -10.62 -0.77
CA GLY A 501 -5.10 -11.92 -1.13
C GLY A 501 -4.22 -13.08 -0.71
N GLU A 502 -4.75 -14.00 0.08
CA GLU A 502 -4.01 -15.18 0.58
C GLU A 502 -3.47 -16.05 -0.57
N GLU A 503 -4.22 -16.20 -1.67
CA GLU A 503 -3.77 -16.97 -2.83
C GLU A 503 -2.55 -16.37 -3.56
N HIS A 504 -2.27 -15.07 -3.38
CA HIS A 504 -1.20 -14.37 -4.10
C HIS A 504 0.12 -14.36 -3.33
N LYS A 505 0.11 -14.52 -2.00
CA LYS A 505 1.32 -14.39 -1.16
C LYS A 505 2.44 -15.33 -1.60
N GLY A 506 2.11 -16.60 -1.84
CA GLY A 506 3.06 -17.59 -2.33
C GLY A 506 3.65 -17.25 -3.70
N ALA A 507 2.83 -16.75 -4.63
CA ALA A 507 3.30 -16.33 -5.96
C ALA A 507 4.21 -15.08 -5.88
N ILE A 508 3.93 -14.13 -4.97
CA ILE A 508 4.78 -12.96 -4.74
C ILE A 508 6.16 -13.39 -4.21
N ALA A 509 6.18 -14.32 -3.26
CA ALA A 509 7.39 -14.96 -2.76
C ALA A 509 8.18 -15.64 -3.90
N GLU A 510 7.54 -16.52 -4.68
CA GLU A 510 8.17 -17.27 -5.77
C GLU A 510 8.72 -16.36 -6.89
N ALA A 511 8.09 -15.21 -7.16
CA ALA A 511 8.59 -14.19 -8.09
C ALA A 511 9.80 -13.39 -7.54
N GLY A 512 10.26 -13.69 -6.32
CA GLY A 512 11.31 -12.97 -5.61
C GLY A 512 10.88 -11.56 -5.16
N GLY A 513 9.57 -11.34 -4.98
CA GLY A 513 9.00 -10.08 -4.53
C GLY A 513 9.45 -9.71 -3.11
N VAL A 514 9.53 -10.70 -2.20
CA VAL A 514 10.02 -10.50 -0.82
C VAL A 514 11.40 -9.85 -0.82
N LYS A 515 12.37 -10.45 -1.54
CA LYS A 515 13.72 -9.92 -1.64
C LYS A 515 13.75 -8.52 -2.28
N ALA A 516 12.95 -8.29 -3.32
CA ALA A 516 12.88 -6.98 -3.97
C ALA A 516 12.37 -5.88 -3.01
N LEU A 517 11.36 -6.18 -2.19
CA LEU A 517 10.81 -5.26 -1.19
C LEU A 517 11.82 -4.96 -0.07
N VAL A 518 12.56 -5.96 0.40
CA VAL A 518 13.63 -5.77 1.39
C VAL A 518 14.78 -4.94 0.81
N ASP A 519 15.23 -5.22 -0.41
CA ASP A 519 16.27 -4.46 -1.09
C ASP A 519 15.85 -2.99 -1.31
N LEU A 520 14.55 -2.72 -1.53
CA LEU A 520 14.03 -1.37 -1.64
C LEU A 520 14.16 -0.57 -0.35
N ILE A 521 13.87 -1.18 0.80
CA ILE A 521 14.02 -0.54 2.10
C ILE A 521 15.47 -0.10 2.32
N PHE A 522 16.44 -0.96 1.99
CA PHE A 522 17.86 -0.61 2.09
C PHE A 522 18.29 0.47 1.09
N LYS A 523 17.78 0.40 -0.15
CA LYS A 523 18.14 1.34 -1.22
C LYS A 523 17.64 2.75 -0.92
N TRP A 524 16.45 2.90 -0.34
CA TRP A 524 15.76 4.18 -0.15
C TRP A 524 15.58 4.56 1.32
N SER A 525 16.50 4.16 2.19
CA SER A 525 16.41 4.33 3.66
C SER A 525 16.31 5.80 4.13
N SER A 526 16.47 6.78 3.24
CA SER A 526 16.31 8.21 3.52
C SER A 526 15.63 8.94 2.36
N GLY A 527 14.55 9.68 2.63
CA GLY A 527 13.88 10.54 1.64
C GLY A 527 13.03 9.79 0.61
N GLY A 528 12.55 8.59 0.96
CA GLY A 528 11.72 7.71 0.13
C GLY A 528 10.49 7.19 0.87
N ASP A 529 9.88 7.99 1.75
CA ASP A 529 8.86 7.53 2.70
C ASP A 529 7.71 6.76 2.04
N GLY A 530 7.21 7.22 0.89
CA GLY A 530 6.18 6.51 0.12
C GLY A 530 6.62 5.16 -0.46
N VAL A 531 7.91 4.97 -0.77
CA VAL A 531 8.48 3.66 -1.15
C VAL A 531 8.57 2.76 0.08
N LEU A 532 9.08 3.30 1.19
CA LEU A 532 9.30 2.56 2.42
C LEU A 532 8.00 2.05 3.03
N GLU A 533 6.95 2.88 3.01
CA GLU A 533 5.63 2.53 3.51
C GLU A 533 5.01 1.39 2.70
N ARG A 534 5.02 1.52 1.36
CA ARG A 534 4.49 0.47 0.47
C ARG A 534 5.26 -0.83 0.59
N ALA A 535 6.58 -0.76 0.69
CA ALA A 535 7.42 -1.93 0.88
C ALA A 535 7.16 -2.63 2.23
N ALA A 536 7.11 -1.86 3.32
CA ALA A 536 6.82 -2.38 4.66
C ALA A 536 5.39 -2.94 4.75
N GLY A 537 4.40 -2.28 4.14
CA GLY A 537 3.00 -2.71 4.10
C GLY A 537 2.82 -4.05 3.38
N ALA A 538 3.49 -4.23 2.23
CA ALA A 538 3.53 -5.50 1.52
C ALA A 538 4.20 -6.60 2.36
N LEU A 539 5.36 -6.31 2.97
CA LEU A 539 6.07 -7.26 3.83
C LEU A 539 5.24 -7.65 5.06
N ALA A 540 4.47 -6.72 5.63
CA ALA A 540 3.60 -7.00 6.75
C ALA A 540 2.48 -7.98 6.38
N ASN A 541 1.87 -7.82 5.20
CA ASN A 541 0.86 -8.75 4.70
C ASN A 541 1.45 -10.15 4.39
N LEU A 542 2.63 -10.18 3.78
CA LEU A 542 3.36 -11.43 3.50
C LEU A 542 3.78 -12.14 4.79
N ALA A 543 4.19 -11.40 5.82
CA ALA A 543 4.58 -11.94 7.11
C ALA A 543 3.40 -12.57 7.89
N ALA A 544 2.15 -12.31 7.51
CA ALA A 544 0.98 -12.95 8.10
C ALA A 544 0.81 -14.42 7.66
N ASP A 545 1.44 -14.84 6.55
CA ASP A 545 1.54 -16.25 6.15
C ASP A 545 2.81 -16.89 6.72
N ASP A 546 2.71 -18.11 7.26
CA ASP A 546 3.83 -18.77 7.97
C ASP A 546 5.02 -19.03 7.03
N LYS A 547 4.76 -19.55 5.81
CA LYS A 547 5.83 -19.84 4.83
C LYS A 547 6.50 -18.56 4.34
N CYS A 548 5.71 -17.56 3.96
CA CYS A 548 6.23 -16.27 3.50
C CYS A 548 6.98 -15.52 4.63
N SER A 549 6.53 -15.63 5.88
CA SER A 549 7.21 -15.01 7.02
C SER A 549 8.67 -15.50 7.17
N MET A 550 8.91 -16.79 6.95
CA MET A 550 10.26 -17.37 6.99
C MET A 550 11.13 -16.80 5.86
N GLU A 551 10.56 -16.63 4.67
CA GLU A 551 11.28 -16.02 3.55
C GLU A 551 11.61 -14.54 3.82
N VAL A 552 10.67 -13.78 4.40
CA VAL A 552 10.91 -12.38 4.81
C VAL A 552 12.10 -12.31 5.77
N ALA A 553 12.16 -13.20 6.77
CA ALA A 553 13.29 -13.25 7.69
C ALA A 553 14.61 -13.63 6.99
N LEU A 554 14.60 -14.68 6.14
CA LEU A 554 15.77 -15.14 5.38
C LEU A 554 16.32 -14.09 4.41
N ALA A 555 15.44 -13.25 3.86
CA ALA A 555 15.83 -12.15 2.98
C ALA A 555 16.46 -10.96 3.72
N GLY A 556 16.54 -10.97 5.06
CA GLY A 556 17.03 -9.86 5.87
C GLY A 556 15.93 -8.85 6.25
N GLY A 557 14.65 -9.23 6.12
CA GLY A 557 13.52 -8.36 6.40
C GLY A 557 13.42 -7.91 7.86
N VAL A 558 13.80 -8.76 8.83
CA VAL A 558 13.84 -8.39 10.26
C VAL A 558 14.71 -7.15 10.47
N HIS A 559 15.96 -7.18 9.98
CA HIS A 559 16.88 -6.05 10.09
C HIS A 559 16.35 -4.79 9.39
N ALA A 560 15.80 -4.95 8.18
CA ALA A 560 15.23 -3.85 7.40
C ALA A 560 14.07 -3.16 8.14
N LEU A 561 13.14 -3.94 8.70
CA LEU A 561 11.97 -3.45 9.41
C LEU A 561 12.34 -2.80 10.75
N VAL A 562 13.31 -3.35 11.48
CA VAL A 562 13.85 -2.73 12.71
C VAL A 562 14.52 -1.39 12.41
N MET A 563 15.29 -1.31 11.31
CA MET A 563 15.85 -0.04 10.85
C MET A 563 14.77 1.01 10.58
N LEU A 564 13.66 0.63 9.95
CA LEU A 564 12.53 1.54 9.69
C LEU A 564 11.85 2.00 10.97
N ALA A 565 11.50 1.05 11.85
CA ALA A 565 10.88 1.33 13.15
C ALA A 565 11.72 2.31 14.00
N ARG A 566 13.05 2.19 13.92
CA ARG A 566 13.98 3.01 14.72
C ARG A 566 14.28 4.38 14.12
N ASN A 567 14.47 4.47 12.80
CA ASN A 567 15.06 5.65 12.18
C ASN A 567 14.06 6.50 11.38
N CYS A 568 12.96 5.91 10.91
CA CYS A 568 11.95 6.67 10.18
C CYS A 568 11.12 7.53 11.13
N LYS A 569 10.62 8.66 10.63
CA LYS A 569 9.73 9.58 11.38
C LYS A 569 8.32 9.65 10.82
N PHE A 570 8.09 9.00 9.68
CA PHE A 570 6.78 9.00 9.03
C PHE A 570 5.90 7.92 9.66
N GLU A 571 4.70 8.32 10.10
CA GLU A 571 3.80 7.45 10.88
C GLU A 571 3.44 6.18 10.13
N GLY A 572 3.10 6.28 8.83
CA GLY A 572 2.72 5.14 8.01
C GLY A 572 3.84 4.11 7.90
N VAL A 573 5.09 4.55 7.72
CA VAL A 573 6.26 3.65 7.67
C VAL A 573 6.48 2.95 9.01
N GLN A 574 6.37 3.69 10.13
CA GLN A 574 6.55 3.12 11.46
C GLN A 574 5.44 2.11 11.79
N GLU A 575 4.20 2.42 11.45
CA GLU A 575 3.05 1.53 11.64
C GLU A 575 3.22 0.23 10.86
N GLN A 576 3.50 0.33 9.55
CA GLN A 576 3.68 -0.86 8.71
C GLN A 576 4.91 -1.69 9.15
N ALA A 577 5.99 -1.04 9.59
CA ALA A 577 7.16 -1.75 10.11
C ALA A 577 6.84 -2.50 11.43
N ALA A 578 6.16 -1.86 12.37
CA ALA A 578 5.74 -2.49 13.62
C ALA A 578 4.76 -3.65 13.36
N ARG A 579 3.80 -3.47 12.44
CA ARG A 579 2.85 -4.50 12.01
C ARG A 579 3.56 -5.71 11.41
N ALA A 580 4.54 -5.48 10.55
CA ALA A 580 5.35 -6.56 9.98
C ALA A 580 6.12 -7.33 11.06
N LEU A 581 6.74 -6.64 12.01
CA LEU A 581 7.44 -7.27 13.14
C LEU A 581 6.48 -8.06 14.04
N ALA A 582 5.26 -7.54 14.27
CA ALA A 582 4.22 -8.25 15.00
C ALA A 582 3.83 -9.56 14.31
N ASN A 583 3.60 -9.52 13.00
CA ASN A 583 3.25 -10.69 12.21
C ASN A 583 4.38 -11.72 12.14
N LEU A 584 5.64 -11.28 11.99
CA LEU A 584 6.81 -12.15 12.06
C LEU A 584 6.91 -12.87 13.42
N ALA A 585 6.49 -12.24 14.51
CA ALA A 585 6.52 -12.82 15.85
C ALA A 585 5.29 -13.68 16.20
N ALA A 586 4.24 -13.71 15.38
CA ALA A 586 2.95 -14.31 15.70
C ALA A 586 2.88 -15.84 15.50
N HIS A 587 3.82 -16.42 14.75
CA HIS A 587 3.78 -17.82 14.34
C HIS A 587 4.24 -18.78 15.46
N GLY A 588 3.86 -20.06 15.33
CA GLY A 588 4.13 -21.09 16.34
C GLY A 588 5.59 -21.57 16.41
N ASP A 589 5.87 -22.52 17.30
CA ASP A 589 7.24 -22.95 17.67
C ASP A 589 8.11 -23.50 16.53
N SER A 590 7.53 -23.89 15.39
CA SER A 590 8.28 -24.28 14.19
C SER A 590 8.95 -23.10 13.48
N ASN A 591 8.54 -21.87 13.81
CA ASN A 591 8.99 -20.63 13.23
C ASN A 591 9.96 -19.92 14.19
N THR A 592 11.19 -19.69 13.75
CA THR A 592 12.23 -19.05 14.58
C THR A 592 12.19 -17.52 14.55
N ASN A 593 11.23 -16.92 13.84
CA ASN A 593 11.18 -15.47 13.63
C ASN A 593 10.93 -14.68 14.92
N ASN A 594 10.14 -15.20 15.86
CA ASN A 594 9.93 -14.56 17.16
C ASN A 594 11.27 -14.36 17.90
N ALA A 595 12.10 -15.40 17.94
CA ALA A 595 13.44 -15.32 18.51
C ALA A 595 14.37 -14.42 17.69
N ALA A 596 14.29 -14.46 16.35
CA ALA A 596 15.10 -13.61 15.48
C ALA A 596 14.81 -12.12 15.68
N VAL A 597 13.53 -11.73 15.76
CA VAL A 597 13.12 -10.35 16.01
C VAL A 597 13.58 -9.89 17.40
N GLY A 598 13.41 -10.72 18.44
CA GLY A 598 13.85 -10.37 19.79
C GLY A 598 15.37 -10.27 19.97
N GLN A 599 16.15 -10.94 19.12
CA GLN A 599 17.62 -10.88 19.13
C GLN A 599 18.19 -9.78 18.23
N GLU A 600 17.38 -9.19 17.34
CA GLU A 600 17.82 -8.12 16.46
C GLU A 600 18.14 -6.85 17.26
N ALA A 601 19.33 -6.29 17.01
CA ALA A 601 19.88 -5.22 17.82
C ALA A 601 19.02 -3.95 17.74
N GLY A 602 18.49 -3.50 18.88
CA GLY A 602 17.66 -2.30 18.96
C GLY A 602 16.19 -2.52 18.60
N ALA A 603 15.77 -3.75 18.32
CA ALA A 603 14.38 -4.05 17.96
C ALA A 603 13.41 -3.77 19.11
N LEU A 604 13.73 -4.31 20.30
CA LEU A 604 12.89 -4.17 21.48
C LEU A 604 12.85 -2.72 21.96
N GLU A 605 13.98 -2.02 21.97
CA GLU A 605 14.04 -0.59 22.33
C GLU A 605 13.23 0.27 21.36
N ALA A 606 13.29 -0.02 20.06
CA ALA A 606 12.49 0.68 19.06
C ALA A 606 10.99 0.45 19.28
N LEU A 607 10.56 -0.80 19.45
CA LEU A 607 9.15 -1.11 19.71
C LEU A 607 8.65 -0.47 21.01
N VAL A 608 9.44 -0.53 22.09
CA VAL A 608 9.13 0.15 23.36
C VAL A 608 9.02 1.67 23.15
N GLN A 609 9.90 2.29 22.36
CA GLN A 609 9.79 3.71 22.04
C GLN A 609 8.51 4.03 21.24
N LEU A 610 8.13 3.18 20.27
CA LEU A 610 6.95 3.38 19.43
C LEU A 610 5.63 3.30 20.22
N THR A 611 5.58 2.61 21.36
CA THR A 611 4.41 2.65 22.27
C THR A 611 4.10 4.06 22.81
N ARG A 612 5.06 5.00 22.71
CA ARG A 612 4.92 6.41 23.11
C ARG A 612 4.68 7.34 21.92
N SER A 613 4.45 6.81 20.72
CA SER A 613 4.15 7.59 19.52
C SER A 613 2.89 8.45 19.70
N PRO A 614 2.80 9.66 19.11
CA PRO A 614 1.56 10.42 19.10
C PRO A 614 0.45 9.73 18.27
N HIS A 615 0.82 8.83 17.36
CA HIS A 615 -0.09 8.17 16.43
C HIS A 615 -0.62 6.85 16.97
N GLU A 616 -1.95 6.66 16.94
CA GLU A 616 -2.61 5.52 17.56
C GLU A 616 -2.26 4.18 16.89
N GLY A 617 -2.29 4.12 15.56
CA GLY A 617 -1.95 2.90 14.80
C GLY A 617 -0.54 2.42 15.10
N VAL A 618 0.44 3.32 15.13
CA VAL A 618 1.83 3.01 15.53
C VAL A 618 1.91 2.39 16.94
N ARG A 619 1.19 2.95 17.92
CA ARG A 619 1.17 2.40 19.29
C ARG A 619 0.53 1.02 19.34
N GLN A 620 -0.54 0.80 18.58
CA GLN A 620 -1.27 -0.47 18.53
C GLN A 620 -0.37 -1.58 18.01
N GLU A 621 0.26 -1.36 16.85
CA GLU A 621 1.12 -2.36 16.22
C GLU A 621 2.39 -2.61 17.04
N ALA A 622 2.95 -1.58 17.68
CA ALA A 622 4.09 -1.75 18.59
C ALA A 622 3.74 -2.59 19.82
N ALA A 623 2.59 -2.33 20.46
CA ALA A 623 2.11 -3.14 21.59
C ALA A 623 1.79 -4.56 21.15
N GLY A 624 1.19 -4.75 19.97
CA GLY A 624 0.93 -6.06 19.38
C GLY A 624 2.21 -6.86 19.11
N ALA A 625 3.26 -6.21 18.60
CA ALA A 625 4.56 -6.84 18.42
C ALA A 625 5.17 -7.29 19.76
N LEU A 626 5.14 -6.42 20.79
CA LEU A 626 5.65 -6.75 22.13
C LEU A 626 4.86 -7.90 22.77
N TRP A 627 3.55 -7.94 22.57
CA TRP A 627 2.71 -9.06 23.01
C TRP A 627 3.16 -10.36 22.36
N ASN A 628 3.28 -10.41 21.03
CA ASN A 628 3.71 -11.62 20.34
C ASN A 628 5.13 -12.04 20.75
N LEU A 629 6.06 -11.09 20.88
CA LEU A 629 7.43 -11.38 21.32
C LEU A 629 7.50 -11.93 22.74
N SER A 630 6.54 -11.59 23.60
CA SER A 630 6.49 -12.06 24.99
C SER A 630 6.20 -13.57 25.13
N PHE A 631 5.85 -14.27 24.05
CA PHE A 631 5.72 -15.74 24.09
C PHE A 631 7.08 -16.46 24.25
N ASP A 632 8.23 -15.82 23.95
CA ASP A 632 9.57 -16.34 24.27
C ASP A 632 10.07 -15.78 25.61
N ASP A 633 10.55 -16.67 26.49
CA ASP A 633 11.01 -16.34 27.84
C ASP A 633 12.16 -15.32 27.86
N ARG A 634 13.13 -15.43 26.94
CA ARG A 634 14.28 -14.53 26.86
C ARG A 634 13.84 -13.16 26.36
N ASN A 635 12.90 -13.14 25.41
CA ASN A 635 12.31 -11.90 24.91
C ASN A 635 11.55 -11.17 26.02
N ARG A 636 10.82 -11.87 26.91
CA ARG A 636 10.15 -11.22 28.05
C ARG A 636 11.10 -10.48 28.98
N GLU A 637 12.24 -11.09 29.28
CA GLU A 637 13.28 -10.46 30.11
C GLU A 637 13.94 -9.28 29.40
N ALA A 638 14.22 -9.43 28.10
CA ALA A 638 14.81 -8.37 27.29
C ALA A 638 13.87 -7.17 27.09
N ILE A 639 12.57 -7.40 26.90
CA ILE A 639 11.54 -6.35 26.83
C ILE A 639 11.50 -5.57 28.15
N ALA A 640 11.53 -6.26 29.28
CA ALA A 640 11.57 -5.60 30.59
C ALA A 640 12.87 -4.79 30.77
N ALA A 641 14.02 -5.34 30.39
CA ALA A 641 15.30 -4.63 30.44
C ALA A 641 15.34 -3.37 29.55
N ALA A 642 14.59 -3.36 28.45
CA ALA A 642 14.42 -2.19 27.57
C ALA A 642 13.44 -1.13 28.11
N GLY A 643 12.86 -1.32 29.31
CA GLY A 643 11.88 -0.42 29.91
C GLY A 643 10.45 -0.60 29.36
N GLY A 644 10.15 -1.81 28.85
CA GLY A 644 8.85 -2.13 28.27
C GLY A 644 7.72 -2.20 29.29
N VAL A 645 8.00 -2.57 30.55
CA VAL A 645 6.97 -2.62 31.60
C VAL A 645 6.41 -1.23 31.87
N GLU A 646 7.28 -0.25 32.10
CA GLU A 646 6.91 1.13 32.36
C GLU A 646 6.18 1.75 31.17
N ALA A 647 6.65 1.46 29.95
CA ALA A 647 6.05 1.96 28.72
C ALA A 647 4.62 1.41 28.50
N LEU A 648 4.42 0.10 28.68
CA LEU A 648 3.12 -0.54 28.49
C LEU A 648 2.12 -0.20 29.61
N VAL A 649 2.58 -0.01 30.84
CA VAL A 649 1.73 0.50 31.93
C VAL A 649 1.26 1.92 31.62
N ALA A 650 2.15 2.80 31.17
CA ALA A 650 1.78 4.16 30.74
C ALA A 650 0.82 4.13 29.53
N LEU A 651 1.02 3.21 28.59
CA LEU A 651 0.12 3.02 27.46
C LEU A 651 -1.28 2.61 27.95
N ALA A 652 -1.38 1.59 28.80
CA ALA A 652 -2.64 1.14 29.38
C ALA A 652 -3.38 2.24 30.17
N GLN A 653 -2.64 3.11 30.86
CA GLN A 653 -3.20 4.29 31.54
C GLN A 653 -3.79 5.31 30.57
N SER A 654 -3.11 5.56 29.45
CA SER A 654 -3.50 6.60 28.49
C SER A 654 -4.54 6.15 27.45
N CYS A 655 -4.71 4.83 27.24
CA CYS A 655 -5.54 4.30 26.16
C CYS A 655 -7.01 4.04 26.52
N SER A 656 -7.48 4.46 27.70
CA SER A 656 -8.87 4.17 28.15
C SER A 656 -9.96 4.74 27.22
N ASN A 657 -9.65 5.77 26.43
CA ASN A 657 -10.55 6.35 25.42
C ASN A 657 -10.11 6.07 23.97
N ALA A 658 -9.09 5.24 23.77
CA ALA A 658 -8.61 4.86 22.44
C ALA A 658 -9.46 3.72 21.83
N SER A 659 -9.12 3.29 20.61
CA SER A 659 -9.77 2.14 19.98
C SER A 659 -9.65 0.86 20.82
N PRO A 660 -10.65 -0.05 20.73
CA PRO A 660 -10.57 -1.37 21.36
C PRO A 660 -9.32 -2.15 20.97
N GLY A 661 -8.86 -2.02 19.71
CA GLY A 661 -7.64 -2.67 19.23
C GLY A 661 -6.41 -2.24 20.01
N LEU A 662 -6.20 -0.93 20.22
CA LEU A 662 -5.08 -0.46 21.04
C LEU A 662 -5.18 -0.94 22.50
N GLN A 663 -6.39 -0.90 23.07
CA GLN A 663 -6.64 -1.34 24.45
C GLN A 663 -6.30 -2.83 24.64
N GLU A 664 -6.77 -3.67 23.73
CA GLU A 664 -6.52 -5.10 23.69
C GLU A 664 -5.01 -5.38 23.59
N ARG A 665 -4.31 -4.75 22.62
CA ARG A 665 -2.87 -4.98 22.44
C ARG A 665 -2.05 -4.51 23.65
N ALA A 666 -2.43 -3.42 24.30
CA ALA A 666 -1.78 -2.96 25.53
C ALA A 666 -1.98 -3.92 26.70
N ALA A 667 -3.23 -4.37 26.93
CA ALA A 667 -3.54 -5.35 27.98
C ALA A 667 -2.90 -6.72 27.69
N GLY A 668 -2.93 -7.17 26.44
CA GLY A 668 -2.32 -8.42 25.98
C GLY A 668 -0.80 -8.42 26.15
N ALA A 669 -0.11 -7.31 25.84
CA ALA A 669 1.32 -7.20 26.07
C ALA A 669 1.67 -7.28 27.57
N LEU A 670 0.91 -6.61 28.44
CA LEU A 670 1.06 -6.74 29.90
C LEU A 670 0.75 -8.16 30.38
N TRP A 671 -0.26 -8.81 29.81
CA TRP A 671 -0.60 -10.20 30.11
C TRP A 671 0.55 -11.13 29.78
N GLY A 672 1.11 -11.05 28.58
CA GLY A 672 2.26 -11.85 28.18
C GLY A 672 3.50 -11.64 29.05
N LEU A 673 3.82 -10.38 29.40
CA LEU A 673 4.93 -10.08 30.31
C LEU A 673 4.68 -10.61 31.73
N SER A 674 3.45 -10.56 32.23
CA SER A 674 3.08 -10.97 33.60
C SER A 674 3.23 -12.47 33.88
N VAL A 675 3.46 -13.30 32.86
CA VAL A 675 3.81 -14.72 33.03
C VAL A 675 5.15 -14.88 33.78
N SER A 676 6.04 -13.89 33.70
CA SER A 676 7.28 -13.86 34.51
C SER A 676 6.97 -13.28 35.89
N GLU A 677 7.38 -13.96 36.95
CA GLU A 677 7.20 -13.48 38.33
C GLU A 677 7.84 -12.09 38.54
N VAL A 678 9.05 -11.89 38.01
CA VAL A 678 9.77 -10.61 38.12
C VAL A 678 8.99 -9.48 37.45
N ASN A 679 8.49 -9.73 36.24
CA ASN A 679 7.71 -8.76 35.50
C ASN A 679 6.33 -8.51 36.13
N SER A 680 5.67 -9.56 36.64
CA SER A 680 4.41 -9.46 37.39
C SER A 680 4.57 -8.50 38.58
N ILE A 681 5.64 -8.65 39.37
CA ILE A 681 5.94 -7.75 40.49
C ILE A 681 6.20 -6.32 39.99
N ALA A 682 6.96 -6.15 38.90
CA ALA A 682 7.26 -4.85 38.32
C ALA A 682 5.99 -4.12 37.82
N ILE A 683 5.12 -4.80 37.05
CA ILE A 683 3.83 -4.26 36.58
C ILE A 683 2.99 -3.76 37.75
N GLY A 684 2.91 -4.55 38.82
CA GLY A 684 2.25 -4.14 40.04
C GLY A 684 2.84 -2.85 40.60
N ARG A 685 4.16 -2.81 40.82
CA ARG A 685 4.92 -1.68 41.38
C ARG A 685 4.73 -0.38 40.59
N GLU A 686 4.74 -0.46 39.26
CA GLU A 686 4.57 0.68 38.35
C GLU A 686 3.10 1.18 38.24
N GLY A 687 2.17 0.55 38.97
CA GLY A 687 0.76 0.98 38.97
C GLY A 687 -0.04 0.48 37.77
N GLY A 688 0.32 -0.69 37.23
CA GLY A 688 -0.40 -1.33 36.12
C GLY A 688 -1.75 -1.96 36.49
N VAL A 689 -2.06 -2.13 37.78
CA VAL A 689 -3.29 -2.80 38.24
C VAL A 689 -4.55 -1.97 37.93
N ALA A 690 -4.59 -0.69 38.30
CA ALA A 690 -5.76 0.17 38.07
C ALA A 690 -6.15 0.31 36.59
N PRO A 691 -5.21 0.52 35.64
CA PRO A 691 -5.50 0.51 34.21
C PRO A 691 -6.11 -0.81 33.73
N LEU A 692 -5.55 -1.94 34.17
CA LEU A 692 -6.08 -3.26 33.81
C LEU A 692 -7.49 -3.48 34.39
N ILE A 693 -7.79 -3.00 35.59
CA ILE A 693 -9.15 -3.01 36.16
C ILE A 693 -10.10 -2.16 35.33
N ALA A 694 -9.65 -1.00 34.83
CA ALA A 694 -10.46 -0.15 33.96
C ALA A 694 -10.75 -0.84 32.62
N LEU A 695 -9.74 -1.45 31.98
CA LEU A 695 -9.90 -2.21 30.74
C LEU A 695 -10.77 -3.47 30.93
N ALA A 696 -10.70 -4.13 32.09
CA ALA A 696 -11.58 -5.23 32.46
C ALA A 696 -13.07 -4.81 32.59
N ARG A 697 -13.39 -3.52 32.60
CA ARG A 697 -14.76 -3.00 32.56
C ARG A 697 -15.21 -2.58 31.15
N SER A 698 -14.37 -2.79 30.14
CA SER A 698 -14.72 -2.50 28.75
C SER A 698 -15.87 -3.40 28.28
N ASP A 699 -16.74 -2.83 27.44
CA ASP A 699 -17.81 -3.58 26.76
C ASP A 699 -17.26 -4.43 25.60
N ALA A 700 -16.02 -4.17 25.15
CA ALA A 700 -15.36 -4.96 24.12
C ALA A 700 -14.83 -6.28 24.71
N GLU A 701 -15.23 -7.41 24.10
CA GLU A 701 -14.92 -8.76 24.55
C GLU A 701 -13.42 -9.02 24.65
N ASP A 702 -12.68 -8.78 23.57
CA ASP A 702 -11.23 -9.03 23.49
C ASP A 702 -10.44 -8.17 24.51
N VAL A 703 -10.88 -6.93 24.73
CA VAL A 703 -10.25 -6.01 25.68
C VAL A 703 -10.41 -6.52 27.11
N HIS A 704 -11.63 -6.86 27.52
CA HIS A 704 -11.83 -7.32 28.90
C HIS A 704 -11.28 -8.73 29.14
N GLU A 705 -11.15 -9.55 28.09
CA GLU A 705 -10.56 -10.88 28.18
C GLU A 705 -9.05 -10.78 28.44
N THR A 706 -8.33 -10.04 27.61
CA THR A 706 -6.88 -9.81 27.79
C THR A 706 -6.58 -9.14 29.12
N ALA A 707 -7.40 -8.17 29.55
CA ALA A 707 -7.27 -7.54 30.86
C ALA A 707 -7.52 -8.52 32.02
N ALA A 708 -8.53 -9.39 31.91
CA ALA A 708 -8.79 -10.44 32.90
C ALA A 708 -7.63 -11.45 32.99
N GLY A 709 -7.03 -11.80 31.85
CA GLY A 709 -5.84 -12.65 31.79
C GLY A 709 -4.64 -12.04 32.49
N ALA A 710 -4.36 -10.76 32.25
CA ALA A 710 -3.33 -10.03 32.96
C ALA A 710 -3.59 -9.99 34.47
N LEU A 711 -4.82 -9.67 34.89
CA LEU A 711 -5.20 -9.64 36.31
C LEU A 711 -5.10 -11.02 36.98
N TRP A 712 -5.39 -12.11 36.27
CA TRP A 712 -5.22 -13.47 36.76
C TRP A 712 -3.74 -13.78 37.05
N ASN A 713 -2.84 -13.49 36.11
CA ASN A 713 -1.41 -13.68 36.31
C ASN A 713 -0.87 -12.78 37.45
N LEU A 714 -1.31 -11.52 37.52
CA LEU A 714 -0.91 -10.60 38.59
C LEU A 714 -1.41 -11.07 39.96
N ALA A 715 -2.63 -11.61 40.06
CA ALA A 715 -3.19 -12.16 41.29
C ALA A 715 -2.39 -13.37 41.81
N PHE A 716 -1.50 -13.96 41.00
CA PHE A 716 -0.61 -15.00 41.48
C PHE A 716 0.28 -14.51 42.64
N THR A 717 0.76 -13.27 42.56
CA THR A 717 1.63 -12.65 43.57
C THR A 717 0.81 -12.01 44.70
N PRO A 718 1.03 -12.35 45.99
CA PRO A 718 0.23 -11.82 47.10
C PRO A 718 0.17 -10.29 47.19
N GLY A 719 1.29 -9.60 46.93
CA GLY A 719 1.35 -8.13 46.94
C GLY A 719 0.51 -7.49 45.83
N ASN A 720 0.45 -8.10 44.65
CA ASN A 720 -0.40 -7.64 43.55
C ASN A 720 -1.86 -7.99 43.80
N ALA A 721 -2.14 -9.18 44.33
CA ALA A 721 -3.49 -9.57 44.74
C ALA A 721 -4.09 -8.53 45.72
N LEU A 722 -3.30 -8.07 46.69
CA LEU A 722 -3.73 -7.01 47.62
C LEU A 722 -4.04 -5.69 46.88
N ARG A 723 -3.18 -5.25 45.97
CA ARG A 723 -3.43 -4.06 45.12
C ARG A 723 -4.71 -4.19 44.31
N ILE A 724 -4.99 -5.37 43.73
CA ILE A 724 -6.24 -5.63 42.98
C ILE A 724 -7.45 -5.46 43.90
N VAL A 725 -7.38 -5.87 45.17
CA VAL A 725 -8.46 -5.61 46.15
C VAL A 725 -8.60 -4.11 46.43
N GLU A 726 -7.49 -3.46 46.80
CA GLU A 726 -7.47 -2.05 47.22
C GLU A 726 -7.93 -1.08 46.12
N GLU A 727 -7.64 -1.40 44.86
CA GLU A 727 -8.00 -0.59 43.68
C GLU A 727 -9.40 -0.93 43.12
N GLY A 728 -10.18 -1.77 43.80
CA GLY A 728 -11.55 -2.08 43.42
C GLY A 728 -11.67 -3.04 42.23
N GLY A 729 -10.73 -3.98 42.11
CA GLY A 729 -10.72 -5.03 41.09
C GLY A 729 -11.71 -6.15 41.37
N VAL A 730 -12.04 -6.44 42.64
CA VAL A 730 -13.00 -7.51 42.99
C VAL A 730 -14.38 -7.28 42.36
N PRO A 731 -15.03 -6.10 42.46
CA PRO A 731 -16.28 -5.84 41.77
C PRO A 731 -16.19 -6.00 40.24
N ALA A 732 -15.07 -5.59 39.62
CA ALA A 732 -14.88 -5.70 38.17
C ALA A 732 -14.78 -7.17 37.72
N LEU A 733 -13.95 -7.95 38.40
CA LEU A 733 -13.79 -9.39 38.13
C LEU A 733 -15.07 -10.17 38.43
N VAL A 734 -15.81 -9.81 39.49
CA VAL A 734 -17.12 -10.41 39.80
C VAL A 734 -18.13 -10.11 38.70
N ASN A 735 -18.17 -8.87 38.19
CA ASN A 735 -19.03 -8.50 37.07
C ASN A 735 -18.68 -9.35 35.84
N LEU A 736 -17.41 -9.37 35.42
CA LEU A 736 -16.95 -10.19 34.29
C LEU A 736 -17.31 -11.66 34.45
N CYS A 737 -17.00 -12.26 35.60
CA CYS A 737 -17.30 -13.66 35.93
C CYS A 737 -18.79 -14.02 35.77
N SER A 738 -19.67 -13.03 35.95
CA SER A 738 -21.12 -13.23 35.98
C SER A 738 -21.81 -12.88 34.65
N THR A 739 -21.37 -11.79 34.00
CA THR A 739 -22.11 -11.16 32.91
C THR A 739 -21.39 -11.19 31.57
N SER A 740 -20.08 -11.49 31.52
CA SER A 740 -19.36 -11.53 30.24
C SER A 740 -19.91 -12.62 29.33
N VAL A 741 -19.92 -12.35 28.03
CA VAL A 741 -20.27 -13.32 26.99
C VAL A 741 -19.11 -14.28 26.71
N SER A 742 -17.86 -13.84 26.93
CA SER A 742 -16.68 -14.68 26.80
C SER A 742 -16.60 -15.67 27.96
N LYS A 743 -16.66 -16.97 27.63
CA LYS A 743 -16.40 -18.04 28.61
C LYS A 743 -14.99 -17.95 29.18
N MET A 744 -14.05 -17.50 28.36
CA MET A 744 -12.64 -17.40 28.71
C MET A 744 -12.40 -16.24 29.68
N ALA A 745 -12.97 -15.05 29.43
CA ALA A 745 -12.91 -13.92 30.37
C ALA A 745 -13.54 -14.29 31.72
N ARG A 746 -14.68 -15.01 31.71
CA ARG A 746 -15.30 -15.52 32.94
C ARG A 746 -14.40 -16.49 33.69
N PHE A 747 -13.74 -17.39 32.95
CA PHE A 747 -12.81 -18.35 33.52
C PHE A 747 -11.60 -17.65 34.15
N MET A 748 -10.91 -16.77 33.42
CA MET A 748 -9.78 -16.00 33.94
C MET A 748 -10.17 -15.16 35.17
N ALA A 749 -11.34 -14.51 35.14
CA ALA A 749 -11.84 -13.75 36.28
C ALA A 749 -12.10 -14.63 37.51
N ALA A 750 -12.67 -15.83 37.33
CA ALA A 750 -12.86 -16.79 38.41
C ALA A 750 -11.52 -17.28 38.98
N LEU A 751 -10.51 -17.53 38.13
CA LEU A 751 -9.17 -17.94 38.58
C LEU A 751 -8.45 -16.80 39.33
N ALA A 752 -8.56 -15.56 38.86
CA ALA A 752 -8.02 -14.39 39.53
C ALA A 752 -8.62 -14.25 40.94
N LEU A 753 -9.94 -14.29 41.06
CA LEU A 753 -10.65 -14.25 42.35
C LEU A 753 -10.26 -15.43 43.25
N ALA A 754 -10.08 -16.63 42.70
CA ALA A 754 -9.65 -17.79 43.47
C ALA A 754 -8.23 -17.61 44.02
N TYR A 755 -7.29 -17.08 43.22
CA TYR A 755 -5.92 -16.76 43.67
C TYR A 755 -5.90 -15.66 44.73
N MET A 756 -6.77 -14.67 44.63
CA MET A 756 -6.86 -13.61 45.64
C MET A 756 -7.29 -14.15 47.01
N PHE A 757 -8.21 -15.12 47.04
CA PHE A 757 -8.87 -15.56 48.28
C PHE A 757 -8.53 -17.00 48.72
N ASP A 758 -7.43 -17.58 48.22
CA ASP A 758 -6.98 -18.93 48.61
C ASP A 758 -6.26 -18.98 49.97
N GLY A 759 -6.05 -17.84 50.61
CA GLY A 759 -5.44 -17.68 51.93
C GLY A 759 -4.05 -17.06 51.92
N ARG A 760 -3.32 -17.08 50.79
CA ARG A 760 -1.93 -16.59 50.73
C ARG A 760 -1.82 -15.07 50.84
N MET A 761 -2.83 -14.33 50.38
CA MET A 761 -2.89 -12.88 50.54
C MET A 761 -3.07 -12.48 52.01
N ASP A 762 -3.81 -13.28 52.79
CA ASP A 762 -4.14 -12.96 54.19
C ASP A 762 -2.88 -12.94 55.07
N GLU A 763 -1.95 -13.86 54.82
CA GLU A 763 -0.63 -13.90 55.48
C GLU A 763 0.19 -12.63 55.18
N PHE A 764 0.05 -12.07 53.98
CA PHE A 764 0.75 -10.86 53.56
C PHE A 764 0.10 -9.58 54.11
N ALA A 765 -1.24 -9.51 54.11
CA ALA A 765 -2.01 -8.37 54.62
C ALA A 765 -1.78 -8.13 56.13
N LEU A 766 -1.47 -9.18 56.90
CA LEU A 766 -1.19 -9.11 58.34
C LEU A 766 0.18 -8.46 58.67
N VAL A 767 1.07 -8.29 57.70
CA VAL A 767 2.42 -7.73 57.89
C VAL A 767 2.44 -6.19 57.72
N GLY A 768 1.37 -5.58 57.20
CA GLY A 768 1.23 -4.13 57.06
C GLY A 768 0.90 -3.40 58.37
N THR A 769 1.37 -2.16 58.53
CA THR A 769 1.34 -1.38 59.78
C THR A 769 -0.04 -1.34 60.48
N ALA A 770 -0.04 -1.70 61.77
CA ALA A 770 -1.20 -2.01 62.62
C ALA A 770 -2.19 -0.86 62.95
N SER A 771 -2.15 0.29 62.26
CA SER A 771 -2.94 1.47 62.66
C SER A 771 -4.29 1.65 61.93
N GLU A 772 -4.63 0.84 60.92
CA GLU A 772 -5.89 0.94 60.14
C GLU A 772 -6.73 -0.37 60.07
N GLY A 773 -6.41 -1.36 60.91
CA GLY A 773 -6.74 -2.78 60.68
C GLY A 773 -8.21 -3.23 60.80
N MET A 774 -9.11 -2.47 61.45
CA MET A 774 -10.50 -2.92 61.63
C MET A 774 -11.41 -2.63 60.44
N SER A 775 -11.24 -1.48 59.77
CA SER A 775 -12.08 -1.10 58.62
C SER A 775 -11.67 -1.84 57.33
N LYS A 776 -10.36 -2.07 57.15
CA LYS A 776 -9.81 -2.83 56.00
C LYS A 776 -10.13 -4.33 56.08
N SER A 777 -10.13 -4.93 57.27
CA SER A 777 -10.45 -6.36 57.45
C SER A 777 -11.92 -6.71 57.18
N MET A 778 -12.85 -5.83 57.57
CA MET A 778 -14.28 -5.96 57.25
C MET A 778 -14.56 -5.85 55.73
N SER A 779 -13.82 -4.97 55.03
CA SER A 779 -13.92 -4.82 53.57
C SER A 779 -13.40 -6.05 52.82
N LEU A 780 -12.26 -6.62 53.26
CA LEU A 780 -11.66 -7.81 52.66
C LEU A 780 -12.57 -9.05 52.80
N GLU A 781 -13.20 -9.23 53.96
CA GLU A 781 -14.11 -10.36 54.19
C GLU A 781 -15.41 -10.23 53.38
N GLY A 782 -15.92 -9.01 53.21
CA GLY A 782 -17.03 -8.71 52.29
C GLY A 782 -16.68 -9.05 50.83
N ALA A 783 -15.48 -8.64 50.39
CA ALA A 783 -14.95 -8.95 49.06
C ALA A 783 -14.76 -10.46 48.85
N ARG A 784 -14.24 -11.18 49.85
CA ARG A 784 -14.09 -12.64 49.84
C ARG A 784 -15.44 -13.33 49.64
N ARG A 785 -16.45 -12.96 50.42
CA ARG A 785 -17.79 -13.57 50.34
C ARG A 785 -18.41 -13.34 48.96
N LEU A 786 -18.30 -12.14 48.42
CA LEU A 786 -18.79 -11.80 47.09
C LEU A 786 -18.07 -12.63 46.02
N ALA A 787 -16.73 -12.65 46.04
CA ALA A 787 -15.91 -13.43 45.11
C ALA A 787 -16.29 -14.92 45.11
N LEU A 788 -16.36 -15.55 46.28
CA LEU A 788 -16.71 -16.96 46.40
C LEU A 788 -18.11 -17.26 45.86
N LYS A 789 -19.11 -16.42 46.15
CA LYS A 789 -20.48 -16.58 45.61
C LYS A 789 -20.49 -16.61 44.08
N HIS A 790 -19.71 -15.75 43.44
CA HIS A 790 -19.70 -15.64 41.99
C HIS A 790 -18.82 -16.72 41.32
N ILE A 791 -17.75 -17.17 41.97
CA ILE A 791 -17.01 -18.37 41.56
C ILE A 791 -17.93 -19.60 41.58
N GLU A 792 -18.71 -19.77 42.65
CA GLU A 792 -19.67 -20.88 42.75
C GLU A 792 -20.70 -20.83 41.62
N ALA A 793 -21.33 -19.67 41.40
CA ALA A 793 -22.27 -19.48 40.30
C ALA A 793 -21.64 -19.79 38.92
N PHE A 794 -20.39 -19.37 38.69
CA PHE A 794 -19.66 -19.67 37.46
C PHE A 794 -19.45 -21.17 37.27
N VAL A 795 -18.91 -21.88 38.27
CA VAL A 795 -18.68 -23.34 38.18
C VAL A 795 -19.98 -24.09 37.93
N LEU A 796 -21.08 -23.65 38.56
CA LEU A 796 -22.40 -24.24 38.36
C LEU A 796 -22.93 -24.06 36.93
N THR A 797 -22.50 -23.03 36.19
CA THR A 797 -22.89 -22.88 34.77
C THR A 797 -22.36 -23.99 33.86
N PHE A 798 -21.32 -24.71 34.28
CA PHE A 798 -20.76 -25.88 33.56
C PHE A 798 -21.22 -27.21 34.17
N SER A 799 -22.15 -27.16 35.14
CA SER A 799 -22.61 -28.31 35.91
C SER A 799 -24.00 -28.75 35.46
N ASP A 800 -24.08 -29.34 34.26
CA ASP A 800 -25.34 -29.85 33.71
C ASP A 800 -25.93 -30.97 34.59
N GLN A 801 -27.13 -30.75 35.13
CA GLN A 801 -27.74 -31.64 36.12
C GLN A 801 -27.87 -33.09 35.61
N GLN A 802 -28.20 -33.28 34.33
CA GLN A 802 -28.41 -34.61 33.78
C GLN A 802 -27.08 -35.36 33.59
N ALA A 803 -26.07 -34.71 33.01
CA ALA A 803 -24.75 -35.30 32.80
C ALA A 803 -24.05 -35.58 34.14
N PHE A 804 -24.19 -34.69 35.12
CA PHE A 804 -23.58 -34.86 36.45
C PHE A 804 -24.28 -35.96 37.25
N ALA A 805 -25.60 -36.12 37.15
CA ALA A 805 -26.31 -37.23 37.78
C ALA A 805 -25.84 -38.59 37.24
N VAL A 806 -25.66 -38.69 35.92
CA VAL A 806 -25.15 -39.92 35.27
C VAL A 806 -23.69 -40.20 35.68
N ALA A 807 -22.82 -39.18 35.67
CA ALA A 807 -21.43 -39.29 36.11
C ALA A 807 -21.26 -39.56 37.61
N ALA A 808 -22.24 -39.15 38.43
CA ALA A 808 -22.28 -39.46 39.86
C ALA A 808 -22.64 -40.93 40.12
N ALA A 809 -23.63 -41.45 39.37
CA ALA A 809 -24.14 -42.82 39.51
C ALA A 809 -23.22 -43.88 38.87
N SER A 810 -22.46 -43.50 37.83
CA SER A 810 -21.56 -44.39 37.10
C SER A 810 -20.23 -43.72 36.82
N SER A 811 -19.12 -44.37 37.17
CA SER A 811 -17.77 -43.93 36.78
C SER A 811 -17.39 -44.37 35.35
N ALA A 812 -18.38 -44.70 34.52
CA ALA A 812 -18.14 -45.16 33.16
C ALA A 812 -17.44 -44.07 32.32
N PRO A 813 -16.47 -44.47 31.46
CA PRO A 813 -15.77 -43.56 30.56
C PRO A 813 -16.71 -42.66 29.71
N ALA A 814 -17.83 -43.18 29.23
CA ALA A 814 -18.77 -42.40 28.42
C ALA A 814 -19.43 -41.24 29.21
N ALA A 815 -19.79 -41.47 30.48
CA ALA A 815 -20.46 -40.47 31.32
C ALA A 815 -19.53 -39.29 31.66
N LEU A 816 -18.27 -39.58 32.00
CA LEU A 816 -17.27 -38.55 32.27
C LEU A 816 -16.91 -37.75 31.01
N ALA A 817 -16.85 -38.40 29.85
CA ALA A 817 -16.58 -37.72 28.58
C ALA A 817 -17.70 -36.73 28.20
N GLN A 818 -18.97 -37.09 28.45
CA GLN A 818 -20.10 -36.19 28.23
C GLN A 818 -20.01 -34.92 29.09
N VAL A 819 -19.55 -35.05 30.35
CA VAL A 819 -19.29 -33.90 31.22
C VAL A 819 -18.13 -33.06 30.70
N THR A 820 -17.01 -33.68 30.31
CA THR A 820 -15.85 -32.98 29.74
C THR A 820 -16.22 -32.15 28.52
N GLU A 821 -17.04 -32.69 27.61
CA GLU A 821 -17.44 -32.00 26.39
C GLU A 821 -18.31 -30.77 26.68
N ARG A 822 -19.28 -30.89 27.60
CA ARG A 822 -20.14 -29.78 28.02
C ARG A 822 -19.40 -28.72 28.83
N ALA A 823 -18.39 -29.14 29.59
CA ALA A 823 -17.58 -28.27 30.44
C ALA A 823 -16.45 -27.55 29.68
N ARG A 824 -16.15 -27.96 28.44
CA ARG A 824 -14.99 -27.49 27.69
C ARG A 824 -15.05 -25.99 27.38
N ILE A 825 -13.96 -25.30 27.71
CA ILE A 825 -13.65 -23.96 27.21
C ILE A 825 -12.54 -24.17 26.17
N GLN A 826 -12.84 -23.89 24.90
CA GLN A 826 -11.96 -24.27 23.79
C GLN A 826 -10.62 -23.53 23.87
N GLU A 827 -10.67 -22.26 24.26
CA GLU A 827 -9.56 -21.33 24.35
C GLU A 827 -8.62 -21.65 25.51
N ALA A 828 -9.13 -22.29 26.58
CA ALA A 828 -8.35 -22.63 27.76
C ALA A 828 -7.20 -23.61 27.46
N GLY A 829 -7.30 -24.38 26.37
CA GLY A 829 -6.23 -25.26 25.91
C GLY A 829 -4.98 -24.53 25.40
N HIS A 830 -5.08 -23.23 25.09
CA HIS A 830 -3.97 -22.38 24.65
C HIS A 830 -3.18 -21.76 25.82
N LEU A 831 -3.75 -21.76 27.03
CA LEU A 831 -3.04 -21.26 28.20
C LEU A 831 -1.91 -22.22 28.58
N ARG A 832 -0.71 -21.69 28.82
CA ARG A 832 0.42 -22.47 29.31
C ARG A 832 0.71 -22.08 30.76
N CYS A 833 0.46 -23.00 31.69
CA CYS A 833 0.76 -22.81 33.10
C CYS A 833 2.18 -23.30 33.43
N SER A 834 2.82 -22.59 34.36
CA SER A 834 4.02 -22.99 35.07
C SER A 834 3.74 -24.10 36.10
N GLY A 835 4.79 -24.78 36.55
CA GLY A 835 4.69 -25.75 37.64
C GLY A 835 4.17 -25.13 38.95
N ALA A 836 4.46 -23.85 39.20
CA ALA A 836 4.00 -23.14 40.38
C ALA A 836 2.49 -22.88 40.36
N GLU A 837 1.93 -22.50 39.21
CA GLU A 837 0.49 -22.30 39.01
C GLU A 837 -0.29 -23.62 39.14
N ILE A 838 0.19 -24.67 38.46
CA ILE A 838 -0.38 -26.02 38.61
C ILE A 838 -0.30 -26.47 40.07
N GLY A 839 0.85 -26.31 40.73
CA GLY A 839 1.04 -26.64 42.14
C GLY A 839 0.10 -25.86 43.08
N ARG A 840 -0.21 -24.60 42.74
CA ARG A 840 -1.15 -23.78 43.49
C ARG A 840 -2.58 -24.33 43.41
N PHE A 841 -3.05 -24.69 42.20
CA PHE A 841 -4.36 -25.35 42.05
C PHE A 841 -4.43 -26.70 42.78
N VAL A 842 -3.37 -27.50 42.70
CA VAL A 842 -3.29 -28.78 43.43
C VAL A 842 -3.36 -28.56 44.95
N THR A 843 -2.72 -27.50 45.45
CA THR A 843 -2.81 -27.11 46.87
C THR A 843 -4.23 -26.65 47.23
N MET A 844 -4.88 -25.90 46.34
CA MET A 844 -6.23 -25.39 46.52
C MET A 844 -7.30 -26.50 46.63
N LEU A 845 -7.06 -27.70 46.07
CA LEU A 845 -7.92 -28.87 46.29
C LEU A 845 -8.01 -29.30 47.77
N ARG A 846 -7.08 -28.85 48.63
CA ARG A 846 -7.08 -29.09 50.07
C ARG A 846 -7.62 -27.91 50.89
N ASN A 847 -7.99 -26.81 50.25
CA ASN A 847 -8.48 -25.60 50.91
C ASN A 847 -9.78 -25.89 51.70
N PRO A 848 -10.06 -25.27 52.87
CA PRO A 848 -11.30 -25.48 53.59
C PRO A 848 -12.57 -25.10 52.79
N SER A 849 -12.49 -24.13 51.88
CA SER A 849 -13.61 -23.69 51.03
C SER A 849 -13.95 -24.74 49.96
N SER A 850 -15.17 -25.27 50.00
CA SER A 850 -15.70 -26.18 48.97
C SER A 850 -15.72 -25.55 47.58
N ILE A 851 -16.00 -24.25 47.50
CA ILE A 851 -16.07 -23.47 46.25
C ILE A 851 -14.70 -23.43 45.58
N LEU A 852 -13.63 -23.15 46.35
CA LEU A 852 -12.27 -23.12 45.83
C LEU A 852 -11.79 -24.50 45.38
N LYS A 853 -12.20 -25.58 46.07
CA LYS A 853 -11.93 -26.96 45.60
C LYS A 853 -12.56 -27.23 44.24
N ALA A 854 -13.83 -26.84 44.07
CA ALA A 854 -14.55 -27.04 42.82
C ALA A 854 -13.94 -26.23 41.67
N CYS A 855 -13.60 -24.97 41.93
CA CYS A 855 -12.91 -24.10 40.97
C CYS A 855 -11.54 -24.66 40.57
N ALA A 856 -10.72 -25.09 41.53
CA ALA A 856 -9.41 -25.69 41.25
C ALA A 856 -9.52 -27.00 40.45
N ALA A 857 -10.48 -27.86 40.79
CA ALA A 857 -10.72 -29.10 40.04
C ALA A 857 -11.20 -28.80 38.61
N PHE A 858 -12.05 -27.79 38.43
CA PHE A 858 -12.50 -27.32 37.12
C PHE A 858 -11.35 -26.76 36.28
N ALA A 859 -10.47 -25.93 36.87
CA ALA A 859 -9.31 -25.38 36.19
C ALA A 859 -8.35 -26.48 35.70
N LEU A 860 -8.00 -27.42 36.59
CA LEU A 860 -7.15 -28.57 36.24
C LEU A 860 -7.79 -29.48 35.19
N LEU A 861 -9.12 -29.57 35.16
CA LEU A 861 -9.84 -30.24 34.08
C LEU A 861 -9.58 -29.54 32.75
N GLN A 862 -9.79 -28.23 32.65
CA GLN A 862 -9.58 -27.48 31.40
C GLN A 862 -8.16 -27.67 30.86
N PHE A 863 -7.16 -27.60 31.75
CA PHE A 863 -5.75 -27.72 31.38
C PHE A 863 -5.30 -29.11 30.93
N THR A 864 -6.14 -30.15 31.12
CA THR A 864 -5.78 -31.55 30.84
C THR A 864 -6.66 -32.21 29.81
N ILE A 865 -7.68 -31.51 29.30
CA ILE A 865 -8.59 -32.06 28.28
C ILE A 865 -7.74 -32.58 27.10
N PRO A 866 -7.92 -33.85 26.69
CA PRO A 866 -7.24 -34.38 25.53
C PRO A 866 -7.51 -33.55 24.27
N GLY A 867 -6.47 -33.31 23.48
CA GLY A 867 -6.51 -32.42 22.31
C GLY A 867 -6.20 -30.94 22.59
N GLY A 868 -6.00 -30.53 23.85
CA GLY A 868 -5.50 -29.19 24.18
C GLY A 868 -4.01 -29.03 23.87
N ARG A 869 -3.60 -27.85 23.36
CA ARG A 869 -2.22 -27.56 22.90
C ARG A 869 -1.15 -27.87 23.94
N HIS A 870 -1.42 -27.56 25.22
CA HIS A 870 -0.48 -27.77 26.33
C HIS A 870 -0.93 -28.87 27.30
N ALA A 871 -1.90 -29.71 26.93
CA ALA A 871 -2.47 -30.71 27.84
C ALA A 871 -1.44 -31.72 28.36
N ILE A 872 -0.53 -32.19 27.49
CA ILE A 872 0.55 -33.12 27.85
C ILE A 872 1.54 -32.46 28.81
N HIS A 873 1.92 -31.19 28.53
CA HIS A 873 2.80 -30.40 29.40
C HIS A 873 2.21 -30.27 30.82
N HIS A 874 0.93 -29.89 30.94
CA HIS A 874 0.28 -29.79 32.25
C HIS A 874 0.12 -31.14 32.94
N ALA A 875 -0.19 -32.20 32.19
CA ALA A 875 -0.26 -33.56 32.72
C ALA A 875 1.08 -34.00 33.32
N SER A 876 2.19 -33.73 32.63
CA SER A 876 3.55 -33.98 33.14
C SER A 876 3.84 -33.20 34.42
N LEU A 877 3.52 -31.89 34.45
CA LEU A 877 3.68 -31.06 35.65
C LEU A 877 2.89 -31.59 36.85
N MET A 878 1.66 -32.08 36.62
CA MET A 878 0.84 -32.67 37.69
C MET A 878 1.36 -34.02 38.19
N GLN A 879 1.94 -34.83 37.30
CA GLN A 879 2.57 -36.09 37.71
C GLN A 879 3.79 -35.81 38.59
N ASN A 880 4.65 -34.87 38.17
CA ASN A 880 5.85 -34.47 38.91
C ASN A 880 5.54 -33.88 40.29
N THR A 881 4.39 -33.21 40.44
CA THR A 881 3.94 -32.63 41.73
C THR A 881 3.15 -33.62 42.60
N GLY A 882 2.97 -34.87 42.17
CA GLY A 882 2.20 -35.87 42.92
C GLY A 882 0.71 -35.55 43.04
N ALA A 883 0.16 -34.80 42.08
CA ALA A 883 -1.23 -34.32 42.09
C ALA A 883 -2.26 -35.45 42.14
N ALA A 884 -1.96 -36.62 41.55
CA ALA A 884 -2.86 -37.77 41.51
C ALA A 884 -3.34 -38.22 42.90
N ARG A 885 -2.50 -38.14 43.93
CA ARG A 885 -2.91 -38.47 45.31
C ARG A 885 -3.95 -37.49 45.84
N VAL A 886 -3.77 -36.21 45.55
CA VAL A 886 -4.68 -35.14 46.00
C VAL A 886 -5.99 -35.20 45.25
N LEU A 887 -5.95 -35.44 43.95
CA LEU A 887 -7.13 -35.62 43.11
C LEU A 887 -7.95 -36.85 43.52
N ARG A 888 -7.32 -37.99 43.85
CA ARG A 888 -8.03 -39.16 44.40
C ARG A 888 -8.72 -38.84 45.72
N ALA A 889 -8.04 -38.12 46.61
CA ALA A 889 -8.64 -37.68 47.86
C ALA A 889 -9.83 -36.71 47.63
N ALA A 890 -9.70 -35.77 46.70
CA ALA A 890 -10.78 -34.85 46.32
C ALA A 890 -11.98 -35.59 45.69
N ALA A 891 -11.73 -36.58 44.83
CA ALA A 891 -12.75 -37.41 44.19
C ALA A 891 -13.53 -38.32 45.17
N ALA A 892 -12.90 -38.70 46.29
CA ALA A 892 -13.46 -39.58 47.32
C ALA A 892 -13.97 -38.85 48.57
N ALA A 893 -13.69 -37.54 48.73
CA ALA A 893 -14.01 -36.80 49.94
C ALA A 893 -15.53 -36.67 50.14
N ALA A 894 -16.10 -37.32 51.16
CA ALA A 894 -17.54 -37.32 51.43
C ALA A 894 -18.14 -35.90 51.48
N THR A 895 -17.41 -34.94 52.07
CA THR A 895 -17.81 -33.54 52.28
C THR A 895 -17.51 -32.60 51.11
N ALA A 896 -16.88 -33.07 50.02
CA ALA A 896 -16.63 -32.24 48.84
C ALA A 896 -17.91 -32.09 47.98
N PRO A 897 -18.11 -30.93 47.32
CA PRO A 897 -19.23 -30.72 46.41
C PRO A 897 -19.16 -31.69 45.22
N LEU A 898 -20.31 -31.96 44.61
CA LEU A 898 -20.43 -32.97 43.56
C LEU A 898 -19.54 -32.64 42.36
N GLU A 899 -19.45 -31.35 42.04
CA GLU A 899 -18.67 -30.79 40.95
C GLU A 899 -17.18 -31.06 41.15
N ALA A 900 -16.64 -30.75 42.34
CA ALA A 900 -15.25 -31.02 42.66
C ALA A 900 -14.90 -32.52 42.53
N LYS A 901 -15.82 -33.40 42.93
CA LYS A 901 -15.62 -34.86 42.83
C LYS A 901 -15.57 -35.32 41.38
N ILE A 902 -16.55 -34.90 40.56
CA ILE A 902 -16.66 -35.32 39.16
C ILE A 902 -15.50 -34.76 38.35
N PHE A 903 -15.18 -33.47 38.50
CA PHE A 903 -14.04 -32.87 37.81
C PHE A 903 -12.72 -33.55 38.20
N ALA A 904 -12.48 -33.83 39.49
CA ALA A 904 -11.27 -34.54 39.90
C ALA A 904 -11.16 -35.96 39.30
N ARG A 905 -12.28 -36.68 39.12
CA ARG A 905 -12.30 -37.99 38.41
C ARG A 905 -11.92 -37.83 36.94
N ILE A 906 -12.43 -36.77 36.29
CA ILE A 906 -12.08 -36.46 34.90
C ILE A 906 -10.59 -36.15 34.78
N VAL A 907 -10.03 -35.31 35.65
CA VAL A 907 -8.59 -34.99 35.63
C VAL A 907 -7.74 -36.24 35.79
N LEU A 908 -8.08 -37.14 36.74
CA LEU A 908 -7.37 -38.40 36.91
C LEU A 908 -7.38 -39.25 35.64
N ARG A 909 -8.51 -39.34 34.97
CA ARG A 909 -8.62 -40.07 33.71
C ARG A 909 -7.84 -39.40 32.58
N ASN A 910 -7.86 -38.07 32.49
CA ASN A 910 -7.04 -37.35 31.53
C ASN A 910 -5.55 -37.65 31.75
N LEU A 911 -5.09 -37.67 33.01
CA LEU A 911 -3.72 -38.05 33.35
C LEU A 911 -3.38 -39.49 32.97
N GLU A 912 -4.31 -40.44 33.10
CA GLU A 912 -4.14 -41.83 32.65
C GLU A 912 -4.09 -41.93 31.12
N HIS A 913 -4.94 -41.18 30.42
CA HIS A 913 -4.95 -41.14 28.96
C HIS A 913 -3.60 -40.65 28.40
N HIS A 914 -3.07 -39.55 28.93
CA HIS A 914 -1.75 -39.01 28.56
C HIS A 914 -0.56 -39.87 29.02
N GLN A 915 -0.78 -40.94 29.79
CA GLN A 915 0.25 -41.96 30.09
C GLN A 915 0.29 -43.09 29.06
N THR A 916 -0.80 -43.29 28.31
CA THR A 916 -0.97 -44.39 27.35
C THR A 916 -0.69 -44.00 25.90
N GLU A 917 -0.63 -42.70 25.60
CA GLU A 917 -0.18 -42.19 24.30
C GLU A 917 1.34 -41.92 24.34
N PRO A 918 2.13 -42.43 23.37
CA PRO A 918 3.59 -42.27 23.34
C PRO A 918 4.04 -40.85 22.99
#